data_AF-Q5NEP1-F1
#
_entry.id   AF-Q5NEP1-F1
#
_cell.length_a   1.000
_cell.length_b   1.000
_cell.length_c   1.000
_cell.angle_alpha   90.00
_cell.angle_beta   90.00
_cell.angle_gamma   90.00
#
_symmetry.space_group_name_H-M   'P 1'
#
loop_
_entity.id
_entity.type
_entity.pdbx_description
1 polymer ?
#
loop_
_entity_poly.entity_id
_entity_poly.type
_entity_poly.pdbx_seq_one_letter_code
_entity_poly.pdbx_strand_id
1 'polypeptide(L)'
;MLFEKQQYQEDCVNNIVNILDECDVFNNDYSNLKNIIKEHYKTQRYSQFETSSKKQIDVLMETGTGKTFTYIKTIFEINKQFGKTKFIIVLPRTAIKQGVIQNIKLTDEYFYNEYGKHLKFIDYTGKDSLSAVQQSFIRNESDLTVLVSTNSAFNKDANTINQAKEDLVEHSSVWEAIADKKPIVFIDEPHLLKGGATVEALEKLDSLFIRFGATYPTEEEHKLVNVAYALDSINSFENYLVKRIAVKNILTGAEESDIKITKINAKGKQSDKSVTFSYSKNQQIYSTTIKIGDDVGSKTGLDIYHGVTLTKINAKEIFFSNGDTKKVSESYELNDDEIEQMLRVTVSNHFEKEERLFNQGIKELSLFFIPSIADFRGDNPRVRKFFEKIYREIRDEYYHNTTNQEYKKYLDKDFKDGKLQVLEGYFSGDKGDNAKDDDLKKAVDIILNKKEQLLSLDEPLRFVFSVWALQEGWDNPNIFNICKLATTDKETSRRQQVGRGLRLAVNQAGKRQSFKTLAENENAFYDINTLDVVVSGYEKDFIEGIQSEIQKASFGIVGDFLENSLLEANGLNLREISKLINTLEDNQIIEFDESIEKYKIISSIYDFIENNADKLSFLSNDRLQEIKQLFKSRKSLIEDKNKTIEKLKIRQEQAKKFKELWETINRKAEIVYKDINELDIINKIADAFDTENFSQIDTKIITKVYDPIKDKVVTKEEQSLGKIDFFAKNKLSEFVFEFSKKEKLPLGFVTKLFSKLDLQKIKNNPSKAINFIKTQIKESIHTSILQCVDYDFSQTNIFSKNILQNDDGSFIKEIEYTKLGRNIGDEASDEFLFDRVVYDSDIEKQAILNDPTSIDGQQITVFAKLPSISIPTPYKAYNPDFAYFIDRGENQKQLFLVVETKGYKNNSDILQAEKTKIDYAKKFFEGLQKQLPDVEIRFKTRVNKQELSNILQEYQK
;
A
#
# COMPACT_ATOMS: atom_id res chain seq x y z
N MET A 1 3.23 -13.14 17.76
CA MET A 1 3.29 -12.50 16.41
C MET A 1 4.72 -12.46 15.86
N LEU A 2 4.90 -12.57 14.52
CA LEU A 2 6.19 -12.29 13.86
C LEU A 2 6.23 -10.84 13.37
N PHE A 3 7.23 -10.07 13.82
CA PHE A 3 7.45 -8.70 13.34
C PHE A 3 8.47 -8.70 12.21
N GLU A 4 7.99 -8.44 11.00
CA GLU A 4 8.83 -8.34 9.80
C GLU A 4 9.35 -6.91 9.61
N LYS A 5 10.65 -6.75 9.34
CA LYS A 5 11.20 -5.45 8.92
C LYS A 5 10.71 -5.12 7.51
N GLN A 6 10.02 -4.00 7.37
CA GLN A 6 9.49 -3.52 6.10
C GLN A 6 10.34 -2.36 5.59
N GLN A 7 10.86 -2.46 4.36
CA GLN A 7 11.79 -1.47 3.82
C GLN A 7 11.23 -0.04 3.85
N TYR A 8 9.96 0.14 3.47
CA TYR A 8 9.31 1.46 3.47
C TYR A 8 9.20 2.08 4.88
N GLN A 9 9.11 1.27 5.93
CA GLN A 9 9.12 1.76 7.31
C GLN A 9 10.54 2.16 7.72
N GLU A 10 11.56 1.38 7.33
CA GLU A 10 12.97 1.73 7.55
C GLU A 10 13.34 3.02 6.83
N ASP A 11 12.93 3.19 5.57
CA ASP A 11 13.19 4.40 4.78
C ASP A 11 12.56 5.63 5.45
N CYS A 12 11.33 5.51 5.95
CA CYS A 12 10.68 6.57 6.72
C CYS A 12 11.47 6.95 7.98
N VAL A 13 11.85 5.95 8.79
CA VAL A 13 12.62 6.17 10.02
C VAL A 13 13.98 6.81 9.70
N ASN A 14 14.69 6.30 8.70
CA ASN A 14 15.98 6.81 8.28
C ASN A 14 15.89 8.25 7.77
N ASN A 15 14.85 8.60 7.00
CA ASN A 15 14.66 9.96 6.52
C ASN A 15 14.48 10.95 7.68
N ILE A 16 13.65 10.61 8.68
CA ILE A 16 13.45 11.44 9.87
C ILE A 16 14.77 11.61 10.62
N VAL A 17 15.47 10.51 10.86
CA VAL A 17 16.74 10.51 11.60
C VAL A 17 17.82 11.31 10.87
N ASN A 18 17.95 11.17 9.56
CA ASN A 18 18.92 11.94 8.76
C ASN A 18 18.62 13.44 8.81
N ILE A 19 17.34 13.85 8.75
CA ILE A 19 16.95 15.25 8.92
C ILE A 19 17.36 15.76 10.32
N LEU A 20 17.23 14.91 11.35
CA LEU A 20 17.58 15.27 12.72
C LEU A 20 19.09 15.24 12.99
N ASP A 21 19.88 14.48 12.23
CA ASP A 21 21.34 14.43 12.36
C ASP A 21 22.01 15.77 12.05
N GLU A 22 21.36 16.59 11.21
CA GLU A 22 21.79 17.96 10.90
C GLU A 22 21.24 19.01 11.89
N CYS A 23 20.48 18.59 12.93
CA CYS A 23 19.93 19.46 13.97
C CYS A 23 20.59 19.23 15.33
N ASP A 24 20.55 20.23 16.23
CA ASP A 24 20.96 20.03 17.63
C ASP A 24 19.75 19.57 18.47
N VAL A 25 19.45 18.28 18.34
CA VAL A 25 18.35 17.59 19.03
C VAL A 25 18.50 17.63 20.56
N PHE A 26 19.75 17.64 21.04
CA PHE A 26 20.04 17.68 22.48
C PHE A 26 19.60 19.01 23.09
N ASN A 27 19.98 20.12 22.46
CA ASN A 27 19.64 21.47 22.91
C ASN A 27 18.25 21.97 22.46
N ASN A 28 17.55 21.19 21.62
CA ASN A 28 16.23 21.51 21.06
C ASN A 28 16.27 22.70 20.08
N ASP A 29 17.37 22.82 19.33
CA ASP A 29 17.55 23.83 18.28
C ASP A 29 17.25 23.22 16.90
N TYR A 30 16.17 23.71 16.29
CA TYR A 30 15.67 23.33 14.96
C TYR A 30 15.58 24.53 14.02
N SER A 31 16.31 25.60 14.30
CA SER A 31 16.29 26.84 13.52
C SER A 31 16.66 26.63 12.04
N ASN A 32 17.51 25.64 11.74
CA ASN A 32 17.93 25.30 10.38
C ASN A 32 17.04 24.26 9.67
N LEU A 33 15.98 23.76 10.32
CA LEU A 33 15.16 22.65 9.82
C LEU A 33 14.63 22.89 8.39
N LYS A 34 14.21 24.12 8.09
CA LYS A 34 13.70 24.48 6.75
C LYS A 34 14.73 24.25 5.64
N ASN A 35 16.01 24.55 5.88
CA ASN A 35 17.05 24.39 4.88
C ASN A 35 17.44 22.92 4.72
N ILE A 36 17.52 22.18 5.83
CA ILE A 36 17.79 20.74 5.84
C ILE A 36 16.72 20.01 5.01
N ILE A 37 15.45 20.35 5.21
CA ILE A 37 14.35 19.75 4.44
C ILE A 37 14.43 20.11 2.95
N LYS A 38 14.86 21.33 2.60
CA LYS A 38 15.06 21.68 1.18
C LYS A 38 16.13 20.82 0.52
N GLU A 39 17.22 20.51 1.22
CA GLU A 39 18.23 19.59 0.70
C GLU A 39 17.70 18.15 0.64
N HIS A 40 16.97 17.71 1.67
CA HIS A 40 16.28 16.42 1.69
C HIS A 40 15.38 16.24 0.46
N TYR A 41 14.59 17.27 0.10
CA TYR A 41 13.70 17.21 -1.06
C TYR A 41 14.42 17.03 -2.38
N LYS A 42 15.64 17.56 -2.53
CA LYS A 42 16.45 17.32 -3.73
C LYS A 42 16.88 15.86 -3.84
N THR A 43 17.21 15.24 -2.70
CA THR A 43 17.64 13.83 -2.67
C THR A 43 16.47 12.85 -2.85
N GLN A 44 15.32 13.13 -2.23
CA GLN A 44 14.15 12.24 -2.23
C GLN A 44 13.10 12.57 -3.31
N ARG A 45 13.32 13.61 -4.12
CA ARG A 45 12.38 14.09 -5.14
C ARG A 45 11.01 14.46 -4.55
N TYR A 46 11.04 15.24 -3.48
CA TYR A 46 9.87 15.74 -2.74
C TYR A 46 9.60 17.23 -3.01
N SER A 47 10.05 17.74 -4.17
CA SER A 47 9.94 19.15 -4.57
C SER A 47 8.51 19.69 -4.63
N GLN A 48 7.51 18.81 -4.72
CA GLN A 48 6.08 19.15 -4.71
C GLN A 48 5.56 19.57 -3.33
N PHE A 49 6.24 19.20 -2.24
CA PHE A 49 5.80 19.55 -0.90
C PHE A 49 6.34 20.93 -0.48
N GLU A 50 5.60 21.62 0.37
CA GLU A 50 6.03 22.91 0.89
C GLU A 50 7.04 22.76 2.04
N THR A 51 7.87 23.79 2.22
CA THR A 51 8.81 23.89 3.36
C THR A 51 8.44 25.06 4.26
N SER A 52 8.50 24.83 5.56
CA SER A 52 8.08 25.75 6.61
C SER A 52 9.17 25.90 7.67
N SER A 53 9.22 27.06 8.33
CA SER A 53 10.08 27.30 9.49
C SER A 53 9.50 26.76 10.80
N LYS A 54 8.29 26.19 10.78
CA LYS A 54 7.69 25.54 11.96
C LYS A 54 8.58 24.38 12.44
N LYS A 55 8.69 24.20 13.76
CA LYS A 55 9.36 23.05 14.41
C LYS A 55 8.56 21.77 14.24
N GLN A 56 8.33 21.36 12.99
CA GLN A 56 7.53 20.19 12.66
C GLN A 56 8.09 19.43 11.47
N ILE A 57 7.91 18.11 11.51
CA ILE A 57 8.22 17.16 10.45
C ILE A 57 6.95 16.35 10.19
N ASP A 58 6.53 16.28 8.93
CA ASP A 58 5.34 15.52 8.56
C ASP A 58 5.70 14.21 7.87
N VAL A 59 4.88 13.19 8.14
CA VAL A 59 4.96 11.87 7.53
C VAL A 59 3.59 11.51 6.98
N LEU A 60 3.54 11.36 5.66
CA LEU A 60 2.36 10.86 4.97
C LEU A 60 2.48 9.34 4.81
N MET A 61 1.58 8.59 5.44
CA MET A 61 1.53 7.13 5.33
C MET A 61 0.08 6.65 5.30
N GLU A 62 -0.27 5.86 4.29
CA GLU A 62 -1.62 5.31 4.13
C GLU A 62 -2.06 4.45 5.33
N THR A 63 -3.36 4.33 5.53
CA THR A 63 -3.98 3.35 6.43
C THR A 63 -3.54 1.92 6.08
N GLY A 64 -3.40 1.06 7.09
CA GLY A 64 -2.94 -0.32 6.90
C GLY A 64 -1.42 -0.53 6.71
N THR A 65 -0.61 0.53 6.53
CA THR A 65 0.86 0.44 6.33
C THR A 65 1.68 0.43 7.63
N GLY A 66 1.03 0.46 8.80
CA GLY A 66 1.71 0.30 10.09
C GLY A 66 2.38 1.56 10.67
N LYS A 67 1.78 2.75 10.48
CA LYS A 67 2.20 4.03 11.08
C LYS A 67 2.63 3.93 12.54
N THR A 68 1.85 3.25 13.37
CA THR A 68 2.11 3.07 14.81
C THR A 68 3.44 2.39 15.09
N PHE A 69 3.75 1.33 14.36
CA PHE A 69 5.03 0.65 14.49
C PHE A 69 6.18 1.58 14.07
N THR A 70 6.01 2.30 12.97
CA THR A 70 7.02 3.23 12.43
C THR A 70 7.40 4.29 13.46
N TYR A 71 6.45 5.02 14.06
CA TYR A 71 6.81 6.07 15.01
C TYR A 71 7.34 5.54 16.34
N ILE A 72 6.90 4.36 16.81
CA ILE A 72 7.51 3.73 18.00
C ILE A 72 8.97 3.40 17.70
N LYS A 73 9.25 2.84 16.52
CA LYS A 73 10.63 2.61 16.08
C LYS A 73 11.42 3.91 15.94
N THR A 74 10.83 4.98 15.41
CA THR A 74 11.46 6.31 15.35
C THR A 74 11.86 6.80 16.75
N ILE A 75 11.04 6.59 17.78
CA ILE A 75 11.40 6.93 19.17
C ILE A 75 12.68 6.20 19.61
N PHE A 76 12.79 4.89 19.34
CA PHE A 76 13.98 4.12 19.66
C PHE A 76 15.22 4.57 18.88
N GLU A 77 15.11 4.84 17.58
CA GLU A 77 16.23 5.34 16.78
C GLU A 77 16.68 6.73 17.23
N ILE A 78 15.75 7.65 17.54
CA ILE A 78 16.09 8.96 18.09
C ILE A 78 16.82 8.81 19.45
N ASN A 79 16.35 7.92 20.33
CA ASN A 79 17.04 7.65 21.59
C ASN A 79 18.46 7.12 21.36
N LYS A 80 18.61 6.18 20.43
CA LYS A 80 19.88 5.53 20.12
C LYS A 80 20.90 6.51 19.53
N GLN A 81 20.47 7.41 18.65
CA GLN A 81 21.38 8.31 17.94
C GLN A 81 21.62 9.63 18.68
N PHE A 82 20.58 10.20 19.30
CA PHE A 82 20.65 11.53 19.91
C PHE A 82 20.52 11.53 21.43
N GLY A 83 20.31 10.37 22.06
CA GLY A 83 20.21 10.25 23.52
C GLY A 83 18.91 10.79 24.13
N LYS A 84 17.94 11.25 23.33
CA LYS A 84 16.67 11.81 23.83
C LYS A 84 15.83 10.74 24.53
N THR A 85 15.34 11.02 25.74
CA THR A 85 14.60 10.02 26.56
C THR A 85 13.12 10.33 26.78
N LYS A 86 12.67 11.56 26.51
CA LYS A 86 11.30 12.04 26.81
C LYS A 86 10.50 12.32 25.55
N PHE A 87 9.35 11.67 25.45
CA PHE A 87 8.47 11.72 24.27
C PHE A 87 6.99 11.83 24.68
N ILE A 88 6.17 12.45 23.84
CA ILE A 88 4.72 12.50 24.02
C ILE A 88 4.06 11.94 22.76
N ILE A 89 3.04 11.09 22.91
CA ILE A 89 2.15 10.69 21.81
C ILE A 89 0.78 11.30 22.06
N VAL A 90 0.35 12.17 21.14
CA VAL A 90 -0.93 12.89 21.19
C VAL A 90 -1.89 12.28 20.19
N LEU A 91 -3.07 11.90 20.67
CA LEU A 91 -4.09 11.19 19.91
C LEU A 91 -5.45 11.92 19.99
N PRO A 92 -6.28 11.88 18.95
CA PRO A 92 -7.55 12.60 18.96
C PRO A 92 -8.64 11.91 19.79
N ARG A 93 -8.55 10.58 19.94
CA ARG A 93 -9.58 9.78 20.61
C ARG A 93 -9.01 8.71 21.52
N THR A 94 -9.74 8.39 22.59
CA THR A 94 -9.36 7.37 23.57
C THR A 94 -9.19 5.98 22.96
N ALA A 95 -9.93 5.65 21.91
CA ALA A 95 -9.83 4.34 21.28
C ALA A 95 -8.52 4.15 20.51
N ILE A 96 -8.06 5.18 19.78
CA ILE A 96 -6.76 5.15 19.11
C ILE A 96 -5.67 5.04 20.18
N LYS A 97 -5.80 5.79 21.28
CA LYS A 97 -4.89 5.71 22.43
C LYS A 97 -4.74 4.27 22.96
N GLN A 98 -5.83 3.56 23.17
CA GLN A 98 -5.77 2.17 23.63
C GLN A 98 -5.12 1.25 22.58
N GLY A 99 -5.39 1.47 21.29
CA GLY A 99 -4.70 0.77 20.20
C GLY A 99 -3.18 0.99 20.21
N VAL A 100 -2.71 2.21 20.46
CA VAL A 100 -1.27 2.52 20.57
C VAL A 100 -0.64 1.85 21.79
N ILE A 101 -1.28 1.92 22.95
CA ILE A 101 -0.81 1.25 24.17
C ILE A 101 -0.69 -0.26 23.95
N GLN A 102 -1.66 -0.87 23.28
CA GLN A 102 -1.59 -2.29 22.92
C GLN A 102 -0.41 -2.57 22.00
N ASN A 103 -0.13 -1.73 20.99
CA ASN A 103 1.04 -1.89 20.12
C ASN A 103 2.36 -1.76 20.88
N ILE A 104 2.49 -0.81 21.81
CA ILE A 104 3.69 -0.68 22.66
C ILE A 104 3.93 -1.97 23.43
N LYS A 105 2.88 -2.54 24.05
CA LYS A 105 2.99 -3.83 24.77
C LYS A 105 3.36 -5.00 23.85
N LEU A 106 2.72 -5.10 22.69
CA LEU A 106 2.95 -6.19 21.73
C LEU A 106 4.36 -6.17 21.14
N THR A 107 4.98 -4.99 21.05
CA THR A 107 6.30 -4.80 20.42
C THR A 107 7.45 -4.71 21.43
N ASP A 108 7.18 -4.85 22.72
CA ASP A 108 8.17 -4.64 23.79
C ASP A 108 9.37 -5.58 23.67
N GLU A 109 9.14 -6.90 23.56
CA GLU A 109 10.22 -7.89 23.38
C GLU A 109 10.99 -7.69 22.06
N TYR A 110 10.28 -7.30 21.00
CA TYR A 110 10.90 -7.03 19.70
C TYR A 110 11.90 -5.88 19.80
N PHE A 111 11.49 -4.75 20.36
CA PHE A 111 12.34 -3.59 20.52
C PHE A 111 13.42 -3.79 21.58
N TYR A 112 13.15 -4.55 22.64
CA TYR A 112 14.19 -4.94 23.59
C TYR A 112 15.30 -5.74 22.92
N ASN A 113 14.95 -6.72 22.07
CA ASN A 113 15.94 -7.50 21.33
C ASN A 113 16.74 -6.66 20.31
N GLU A 114 16.12 -5.63 19.71
CA GLU A 114 16.78 -4.76 18.73
C GLU A 114 17.63 -3.65 19.37
N TYR A 115 17.18 -3.06 20.48
CA TYR A 115 17.76 -1.85 21.09
C TYR A 115 18.31 -2.03 22.51
N GLY A 116 18.04 -3.17 23.16
CA GLY A 116 18.47 -3.45 24.54
C GLY A 116 17.78 -2.59 25.61
N LYS A 117 16.63 -1.98 25.29
CA LYS A 117 15.87 -1.10 26.18
C LYS A 117 14.37 -1.31 26.04
N HIS A 118 13.64 -1.09 27.12
CA HIS A 118 12.17 -1.03 27.13
C HIS A 118 11.68 0.40 26.93
N LEU A 119 10.55 0.56 26.25
CA LEU A 119 9.84 1.83 26.16
C LEU A 119 8.81 1.91 27.30
N LYS A 120 9.14 2.66 28.37
CA LYS A 120 8.18 2.88 29.46
C LYS A 120 7.09 3.83 28.97
N PHE A 121 5.83 3.42 29.06
CA PHE A 121 4.71 4.28 28.68
C PHE A 121 3.86 4.68 29.90
N ILE A 122 3.31 5.89 29.86
CA ILE A 122 2.36 6.40 30.85
C ILE A 122 1.03 6.62 30.13
N ASP A 123 0.01 5.84 30.47
CA ASP A 123 -1.36 6.07 30.02
C ASP A 123 -1.97 7.23 30.82
N TYR A 124 -2.09 8.41 30.21
CA TYR A 124 -2.68 9.56 30.90
C TYR A 124 -4.21 9.44 30.95
N THR A 125 -4.74 9.29 32.16
CA THR A 125 -6.18 9.16 32.44
C THR A 125 -6.72 10.29 33.32
N GLY A 126 -5.89 11.30 33.62
CA GLY A 126 -6.24 12.38 34.53
C GLY A 126 -5.56 12.22 35.88
N LYS A 127 -6.30 12.48 36.96
CA LYS A 127 -5.76 12.61 38.33
C LYS A 127 -4.93 11.39 38.78
N ASP A 128 -5.40 10.19 38.45
CA ASP A 128 -4.76 8.92 38.90
C ASP A 128 -3.39 8.68 38.26
N SER A 129 -3.16 9.26 37.07
CA SER A 129 -1.89 9.13 36.35
C SER A 129 -0.83 10.17 36.72
N LEU A 130 -1.19 11.22 37.49
CA LEU A 130 -0.29 12.34 37.79
C LEU A 130 0.95 11.93 38.58
N SER A 131 0.81 11.00 39.53
CA SER A 131 1.97 10.50 40.28
C SER A 131 2.98 9.82 39.36
N ALA A 132 2.49 9.04 38.39
CA ALA A 132 3.35 8.38 37.41
C ALA A 132 4.03 9.39 36.47
N VAL A 133 3.32 10.45 36.06
CA VAL A 133 3.91 11.56 35.30
C VAL A 133 5.04 12.22 36.08
N GLN A 134 4.81 12.58 37.35
CA GLN A 134 5.84 13.23 38.18
C GLN A 134 7.06 12.34 38.40
N GLN A 135 6.85 11.07 38.76
CA GLN A 135 7.95 10.15 39.08
C GLN A 135 8.72 9.69 37.84
N SER A 136 8.03 9.26 36.79
CA SER A 136 8.64 8.59 35.63
C SER A 136 8.94 9.54 34.47
N PHE A 137 8.15 10.59 34.26
CA PHE A 137 8.37 11.54 33.17
C PHE A 137 9.27 12.71 33.60
N ILE A 138 8.96 13.35 34.74
CA ILE A 138 9.61 14.58 35.17
C ILE A 138 10.89 14.29 35.98
N ARG A 139 10.83 13.43 37.01
CA ARG A 139 11.97 13.21 37.93
C ARG A 139 13.03 12.23 37.42
N ASN A 140 12.64 11.25 36.61
CA ASN A 140 13.55 10.24 36.07
C ASN A 140 14.11 10.72 34.73
N GLU A 141 15.44 10.86 34.58
CA GLU A 141 16.04 11.36 33.33
C GLU A 141 16.63 10.25 32.44
N SER A 142 16.95 9.09 33.02
CA SER A 142 17.63 7.99 32.33
C SER A 142 16.70 7.13 31.47
N ASP A 143 15.44 6.97 31.89
CA ASP A 143 14.53 6.03 31.27
C ASP A 143 13.89 6.59 30.01
N LEU A 144 13.93 5.80 28.94
CA LEU A 144 13.16 6.04 27.71
C LEU A 144 11.67 5.96 28.03
N THR A 145 11.01 7.12 28.07
CA THR A 145 9.64 7.27 28.57
C THR A 145 8.78 8.01 27.57
N VAL A 146 7.58 7.48 27.33
CA VAL A 146 6.55 8.12 26.51
C VAL A 146 5.28 8.39 27.30
N LEU A 147 4.78 9.63 27.25
CA LEU A 147 3.48 10.01 27.77
C LEU A 147 2.44 9.85 26.66
N VAL A 148 1.44 8.99 26.85
CA VAL A 148 0.39 8.74 25.85
C VAL A 148 -0.90 9.42 26.31
N SER A 149 -1.38 10.40 25.55
CA SER A 149 -2.50 11.26 25.95
C SER A 149 -3.44 11.60 24.79
N THR A 150 -4.66 12.01 25.14
CA THR A 150 -5.60 12.64 24.19
C THR A 150 -5.55 14.16 24.28
N ASN A 151 -5.98 14.88 23.24
CA ASN A 151 -6.06 16.35 23.26
C ASN A 151 -6.93 16.92 24.37
N SER A 152 -8.03 16.25 24.71
CA SER A 152 -8.94 16.62 25.81
C SER A 152 -8.27 16.71 27.18
N ALA A 153 -7.09 16.08 27.34
CA ALA A 153 -6.35 16.05 28.60
C ALA A 153 -5.71 17.39 28.98
N PHE A 154 -5.38 18.23 28.00
CA PHE A 154 -4.58 19.44 28.19
C PHE A 154 -5.19 20.69 27.52
N ASN A 155 -6.23 20.54 26.71
CA ASN A 155 -6.86 21.65 25.96
C ASN A 155 -7.75 22.60 26.78
N LYS A 156 -7.87 22.43 28.10
CA LYS A 156 -8.64 23.31 28.98
C LYS A 156 -7.82 23.66 30.22
N ASP A 157 -7.85 24.91 30.66
CA ASP A 157 -7.14 25.35 31.86
C ASP A 157 -7.63 24.64 33.13
N ALA A 158 -8.92 24.27 33.17
CA ALA A 158 -9.49 23.50 34.28
C ALA A 158 -8.93 22.07 34.41
N ASN A 159 -8.22 21.55 33.41
CA ASN A 159 -7.68 20.20 33.45
C ASN A 159 -6.58 20.07 34.51
N THR A 160 -6.58 18.95 35.24
CA THR A 160 -5.65 18.73 36.36
C THR A 160 -4.16 18.83 36.00
N ILE A 161 -3.79 18.58 34.74
CA ILE A 161 -2.40 18.70 34.27
C ILE A 161 -1.94 20.17 34.15
N ASN A 162 -2.89 21.09 33.97
CA ASN A 162 -2.65 22.53 33.86
C ASN A 162 -2.76 23.25 35.23
N GLN A 163 -3.08 22.51 36.30
CA GLN A 163 -3.20 23.05 37.65
C GLN A 163 -1.85 22.99 38.40
N ALA A 164 -1.66 23.94 39.32
CA ALA A 164 -0.49 23.98 40.20
C ALA A 164 -0.47 22.80 41.18
N LYS A 165 0.74 22.35 41.53
CA LYS A 165 0.98 21.23 42.45
C LYS A 165 2.06 21.63 43.45
N GLU A 166 1.81 21.39 44.74
CA GLU A 166 2.75 21.72 45.83
C GLU A 166 4.12 21.05 45.66
N ASP A 167 4.17 19.86 45.05
CA ASP A 167 5.41 19.09 44.83
C ASP A 167 6.28 19.59 43.65
N LEU A 168 5.84 20.61 42.90
CA LEU A 168 6.52 21.19 41.74
C LEU A 168 6.71 22.69 41.93
N VAL A 169 7.39 23.09 43.01
CA VAL A 169 7.54 24.51 43.44
C VAL A 169 8.16 25.41 42.36
N GLU A 170 9.00 24.85 41.47
CA GLU A 170 9.68 25.59 40.38
C GLU A 170 8.82 25.76 39.11
N HIS A 171 7.63 25.13 39.04
CA HIS A 171 6.74 25.19 37.86
C HIS A 171 5.31 25.55 38.26
N SER A 172 4.64 26.37 37.44
CA SER A 172 3.24 26.79 37.68
C SER A 172 2.24 25.66 37.46
N SER A 173 2.61 24.60 36.72
CA SER A 173 1.76 23.44 36.46
C SER A 173 2.56 22.18 36.12
N VAL A 174 1.89 21.02 36.13
CA VAL A 174 2.49 19.77 35.65
C VAL A 174 2.82 19.85 34.16
N TRP A 175 2.00 20.56 33.36
CA TRP A 175 2.25 20.77 31.93
C TRP A 175 3.52 21.57 31.67
N GLU A 176 3.78 22.61 32.46
CA GLU A 176 5.03 23.39 32.36
C GLU A 176 6.25 22.55 32.77
N ALA A 177 6.13 21.72 33.81
CA ALA A 177 7.20 20.79 34.19
C ALA A 177 7.48 19.73 33.11
N ILE A 178 6.45 19.33 32.34
CA ILE A 178 6.61 18.48 31.15
C ILE A 178 7.33 19.24 30.03
N ALA A 179 6.93 20.50 29.77
CA ALA A 179 7.54 21.35 28.75
C ALA A 179 9.03 21.59 29.00
N ASP A 180 9.44 21.79 30.26
CA ASP A 180 10.83 22.00 30.64
C ASP A 180 11.75 20.82 30.27
N LYS A 181 11.21 19.60 30.20
CA LYS A 181 11.94 18.42 29.73
C LYS A 181 12.14 18.37 28.21
N LYS A 182 11.65 19.36 27.46
CA LYS A 182 11.78 19.51 25.99
C LYS A 182 11.53 18.20 25.24
N PRO A 183 10.35 17.57 25.43
CA PRO A 183 10.05 16.27 24.82
C PRO A 183 9.88 16.40 23.30
N ILE A 184 10.05 15.32 22.55
CA ILE A 184 9.60 15.27 21.15
C ILE A 184 8.15 14.78 21.12
N VAL A 185 7.29 15.48 20.39
CA VAL A 185 5.85 15.22 20.35
C VAL A 185 5.49 14.53 19.05
N PHE A 186 4.97 13.31 19.15
CA PHE A 186 4.37 12.57 18.05
C PHE A 186 2.86 12.82 18.01
N ILE A 187 2.33 13.16 16.84
CA ILE A 187 0.90 13.40 16.61
C ILE A 187 0.39 12.34 15.65
N ASP A 188 -0.61 11.56 16.07
CA ASP A 188 -1.30 10.58 15.22
C ASP A 188 -2.64 11.16 14.77
N GLU A 189 -2.97 11.00 13.50
CA GLU A 189 -4.17 11.57 12.85
C GLU A 189 -4.31 13.10 13.01
N PRO A 190 -3.34 13.89 12.49
CA PRO A 190 -3.28 15.34 12.68
C PRO A 190 -4.51 16.09 12.16
N HIS A 191 -5.24 15.53 11.19
CA HIS A 191 -6.47 16.12 10.66
C HIS A 191 -7.60 16.29 11.69
N LEU A 192 -7.56 15.52 12.78
CA LEU A 192 -8.53 15.60 13.89
C LEU A 192 -8.07 16.52 15.03
N LEU A 193 -6.84 17.06 14.97
CA LEU A 193 -6.19 17.79 16.05
C LEU A 193 -5.93 19.27 15.71
N LYS A 194 -6.92 19.92 15.08
CA LYS A 194 -6.84 21.31 14.57
C LYS A 194 -7.56 22.37 15.42
N GLY A 195 -8.11 21.99 16.58
CA GLY A 195 -8.84 22.94 17.42
C GLY A 195 -7.90 23.95 18.08
N GLY A 196 -8.22 25.25 18.04
CA GLY A 196 -7.34 26.33 18.54
C GLY A 196 -6.80 26.08 19.95
N ALA A 197 -7.65 25.71 20.92
CA ALA A 197 -7.22 25.40 22.28
C ALA A 197 -6.25 24.19 22.38
N THR A 198 -6.31 23.25 21.43
CA THR A 198 -5.34 22.14 21.35
C THR A 198 -4.01 22.65 20.81
N VAL A 199 -4.04 23.48 19.77
CA VAL A 199 -2.85 24.08 19.16
C VAL A 199 -2.10 24.96 20.17
N GLU A 200 -2.81 25.88 20.83
CA GLU A 200 -2.25 26.76 21.87
C GLU A 200 -1.57 25.97 23.01
N ALA A 201 -2.19 24.89 23.46
CA ALA A 201 -1.63 24.06 24.53
C ALA A 201 -0.38 23.28 24.09
N LEU A 202 -0.33 22.85 22.83
CA LEU A 202 0.86 22.19 22.26
C LEU A 202 1.99 23.18 22.03
N GLU A 203 1.71 24.40 21.57
CA GLU A 203 2.71 25.45 21.36
C GLU A 203 3.46 25.81 22.65
N LYS A 204 2.81 25.73 23.81
CA LYS A 204 3.45 25.91 25.13
C LYS A 204 4.58 24.91 25.42
N LEU A 205 4.65 23.79 24.71
CA LEU A 205 5.74 22.81 24.89
C LEU A 205 7.06 23.23 24.24
N ASP A 206 7.05 24.21 23.34
CA ASP A 206 8.21 24.63 22.54
C ASP A 206 9.05 23.46 21.98
N SER A 207 8.36 22.44 21.46
CA SER A 207 8.93 21.14 21.14
C SER A 207 8.93 20.87 19.62
N LEU A 208 9.71 19.87 19.19
CA LEU A 208 9.60 19.33 17.84
C LEU A 208 8.34 18.46 17.72
N PHE A 209 7.52 18.73 16.71
CA PHE A 209 6.36 17.91 16.35
C PHE A 209 6.68 16.97 15.19
N ILE A 210 6.40 15.68 15.34
CA ILE A 210 6.46 14.71 14.25
C ILE A 210 5.06 14.17 14.02
N ARG A 211 4.43 14.57 12.91
CA ARG A 211 3.03 14.25 12.62
C ARG A 211 2.95 13.07 11.66
N PHE A 212 2.16 12.06 12.01
CA PHE A 212 1.89 10.87 11.19
C PHE A 212 0.42 10.83 10.80
N GLY A 213 0.14 10.75 9.50
CA GLY A 213 -1.25 10.70 9.02
C GLY A 213 -1.38 10.20 7.59
N ALA A 214 -2.57 9.68 7.25
CA ALA A 214 -2.98 9.44 5.86
C ALA A 214 -3.75 10.63 5.27
N THR A 215 -4.21 11.54 6.13
CA THR A 215 -4.96 12.75 5.80
C THR A 215 -4.43 13.91 6.62
N TYR A 216 -4.30 15.06 5.97
CA TYR A 216 -3.91 16.33 6.56
C TYR A 216 -4.99 17.39 6.30
N PRO A 217 -5.17 18.38 7.20
CA PRO A 217 -6.06 19.50 6.95
C PRO A 217 -5.71 20.25 5.66
N THR A 218 -6.73 20.81 5.02
CA THR A 218 -6.55 21.73 3.87
C THR A 218 -6.31 23.17 4.30
N GLU A 219 -6.53 23.48 5.58
CA GLU A 219 -6.30 24.82 6.16
C GLU A 219 -4.79 25.13 6.14
N GLU A 220 -4.42 26.29 5.61
CA GLU A 220 -3.02 26.75 5.43
C GLU A 220 -2.16 26.61 6.69
N GLU A 221 -2.74 26.83 7.87
CA GLU A 221 -2.02 26.74 9.13
C GLU A 221 -1.62 25.32 9.51
N HIS A 222 -2.42 24.32 9.13
CA HIS A 222 -2.27 22.93 9.56
C HIS A 222 -1.98 21.95 8.41
N LYS A 223 -1.87 22.45 7.17
CA LYS A 223 -1.58 21.65 5.99
C LYS A 223 -0.25 20.89 6.09
N LEU A 224 -0.12 19.92 5.21
CA LEU A 224 1.08 19.09 5.08
C LEU A 224 2.27 19.93 4.61
N VAL A 225 3.34 19.97 5.40
CA VAL A 225 4.60 20.67 5.08
C VAL A 225 5.77 19.93 5.72
N ASN A 226 7.02 20.25 5.36
CA ASN A 226 8.19 19.65 6.00
C ASN A 226 8.18 18.11 5.98
N VAL A 227 7.86 17.53 4.81
CA VAL A 227 7.58 16.11 4.63
C VAL A 227 8.86 15.27 4.64
N ALA A 228 9.09 14.50 5.69
CA ALA A 228 10.23 13.58 5.73
C ALA A 228 10.01 12.35 4.83
N TYR A 229 8.76 11.90 4.72
CA TYR A 229 8.42 10.69 4.00
C TYR A 229 6.98 10.71 3.49
N ALA A 230 6.77 10.23 2.26
CA ALA A 230 5.46 10.13 1.64
C ALA A 230 5.23 8.74 1.03
N LEU A 231 4.28 8.01 1.62
CA LEU A 231 3.69 6.78 1.10
C LEU A 231 2.17 6.98 1.03
N ASP A 232 1.73 7.51 -0.11
CA ASP A 232 0.32 7.82 -0.37
C ASP A 232 -0.53 6.58 -0.70
N SER A 233 -1.83 6.79 -0.91
CA SER A 233 -2.77 5.69 -1.20
C SER A 233 -2.33 4.89 -2.41
N ILE A 234 -2.09 5.56 -3.54
CA ILE A 234 -1.81 4.89 -4.80
C ILE A 234 -0.52 4.09 -4.70
N ASN A 235 0.55 4.67 -4.16
CA ASN A 235 1.80 3.94 -3.96
C ASN A 235 1.62 2.73 -3.03
N SER A 236 0.72 2.80 -2.04
CA SER A 236 0.44 1.68 -1.14
C SER A 236 -0.24 0.52 -1.86
N PHE A 237 -1.21 0.80 -2.74
CA PHE A 237 -1.86 -0.22 -3.56
C PHE A 237 -0.91 -0.79 -4.63
N GLU A 238 -0.19 0.07 -5.36
CA GLU A 238 0.73 -0.33 -6.44
C GLU A 238 1.90 -1.19 -5.95
N ASN A 239 2.36 -0.97 -4.71
CA ASN A 239 3.42 -1.75 -4.10
C ASN A 239 2.90 -2.96 -3.29
N TYR A 240 1.63 -3.33 -3.43
CA TYR A 240 1.01 -4.49 -2.77
C TYR A 240 1.17 -4.46 -1.23
N LEU A 241 1.09 -3.26 -0.64
CA LEU A 241 1.25 -3.05 0.80
C LEU A 241 -0.08 -3.14 1.57
N VAL A 242 -1.19 -3.07 0.85
CA VAL A 242 -2.57 -3.13 1.37
C VAL A 242 -3.44 -4.07 0.52
N LYS A 243 -4.56 -4.53 1.06
CA LYS A 243 -5.54 -5.34 0.31
C LYS A 243 -6.16 -4.55 -0.84
N ARG A 244 -6.52 -5.24 -1.92
CA ARG A 244 -7.40 -4.69 -2.96
C ARG A 244 -8.82 -4.51 -2.41
N ILE A 245 -9.54 -3.48 -2.85
CA ILE A 245 -10.94 -3.27 -2.49
C ILE A 245 -11.80 -3.78 -3.65
N ALA A 246 -12.75 -4.67 -3.36
CA ALA A 246 -13.77 -5.10 -4.30
C ALA A 246 -15.14 -4.70 -3.75
N VAL A 247 -15.94 -3.97 -4.51
CA VAL A 247 -17.24 -3.45 -4.06
C VAL A 247 -18.37 -4.16 -4.79
N LYS A 248 -19.39 -4.60 -4.05
CA LYS A 248 -20.63 -5.14 -4.60
C LYS A 248 -21.83 -4.37 -4.06
N ASN A 249 -22.52 -3.67 -4.94
CA ASN A 249 -23.76 -2.96 -4.65
C ASN A 249 -24.94 -3.94 -4.75
N ILE A 250 -25.75 -4.03 -3.70
CA ILE A 250 -26.96 -4.88 -3.69
C ILE A 250 -28.18 -4.06 -4.04
N LEU A 251 -28.86 -4.46 -5.12
CA LEU A 251 -30.10 -3.88 -5.58
C LEU A 251 -31.21 -4.89 -5.34
N THR A 252 -32.24 -4.52 -4.58
CA THR A 252 -33.45 -5.32 -4.45
C THR A 252 -34.65 -4.44 -4.77
N GLY A 253 -35.57 -4.95 -5.60
CA GLY A 253 -36.75 -4.23 -6.05
C GLY A 253 -37.28 -4.80 -7.37
N ALA A 254 -38.46 -4.33 -7.78
CA ALA A 254 -39.08 -4.67 -9.07
C ALA A 254 -38.18 -4.31 -10.27
N GLU A 255 -38.60 -4.63 -11.50
CA GLU A 255 -37.88 -4.25 -12.73
C GLU A 255 -37.45 -2.77 -12.76
N GLU A 256 -38.16 -1.90 -12.03
CA GLU A 256 -37.87 -0.49 -11.86
C GLU A 256 -37.92 -0.08 -10.37
N SER A 257 -36.99 0.76 -9.92
CA SER A 257 -37.07 1.44 -8.63
C SER A 257 -37.60 2.85 -8.77
N ASP A 258 -38.12 3.37 -7.66
CA ASP A 258 -38.40 4.78 -7.49
C ASP A 258 -37.12 5.65 -7.59
N ILE A 259 -37.25 6.92 -8.00
CA ILE A 259 -36.14 7.89 -8.13
C ILE A 259 -35.70 8.43 -6.77
N LYS A 260 -34.39 8.49 -6.53
CA LYS A 260 -33.81 9.16 -5.35
C LYS A 260 -32.93 10.32 -5.75
N ILE A 261 -32.99 11.41 -4.99
CA ILE A 261 -32.21 12.62 -5.26
C ILE A 261 -30.78 12.41 -4.75
N THR A 262 -29.80 12.41 -5.66
CA THR A 262 -28.37 12.33 -5.29
C THR A 262 -27.72 13.70 -5.18
N LYS A 263 -28.09 14.61 -6.08
CA LYS A 263 -27.55 15.97 -6.12
C LYS A 263 -28.63 16.97 -6.51
N ILE A 264 -28.70 18.08 -5.79
CA ILE A 264 -29.52 19.22 -6.17
C ILE A 264 -28.59 20.39 -6.53
N ASN A 265 -28.75 20.91 -7.75
CA ASN A 265 -28.24 22.23 -8.10
C ASN A 265 -29.40 23.23 -8.08
N ALA A 266 -29.56 23.94 -6.96
CA ALA A 266 -30.63 24.93 -6.77
C ALA A 266 -30.16 26.38 -7.01
N LYS A 267 -28.89 26.60 -7.37
CA LYS A 267 -28.31 27.95 -7.57
C LYS A 267 -28.34 28.34 -9.05
N GLY A 268 -28.50 29.64 -9.33
CA GLY A 268 -28.51 30.18 -10.71
C GLY A 268 -29.92 30.46 -11.26
N LYS A 269 -30.02 30.72 -12.57
CA LYS A 269 -31.30 30.97 -13.26
C LYS A 269 -32.14 29.70 -13.30
N GLN A 270 -33.45 29.81 -13.55
CA GLN A 270 -34.36 28.66 -13.57
C GLN A 270 -33.95 27.58 -14.59
N SER A 271 -33.28 27.97 -15.68
CA SER A 271 -32.69 27.08 -16.69
C SER A 271 -31.49 26.25 -16.22
N ASP A 272 -30.81 26.72 -15.17
CA ASP A 272 -29.54 26.14 -14.67
C ASP A 272 -29.79 25.21 -13.48
N LYS A 273 -31.00 25.29 -12.91
CA LYS A 273 -31.43 24.43 -11.82
C LYS A 273 -31.66 23.02 -12.33
N SER A 274 -31.00 22.06 -11.68
CA SER A 274 -31.10 20.65 -12.02
C SER A 274 -31.08 19.78 -10.79
N VAL A 275 -31.61 18.58 -10.94
CA VAL A 275 -31.55 17.52 -9.94
C VAL A 275 -31.00 16.26 -10.60
N THR A 276 -30.06 15.61 -9.95
CA THR A 276 -29.57 14.29 -10.36
C THR A 276 -30.35 13.25 -9.59
N PHE A 277 -30.99 12.35 -10.33
CA PHE A 277 -31.68 11.19 -9.80
C PHE A 277 -30.83 9.95 -9.93
N SER A 278 -30.97 9.07 -8.95
CA SER A 278 -30.50 7.70 -8.96
C SER A 278 -31.71 6.76 -8.90
N TYR A 279 -31.76 5.81 -9.81
CA TYR A 279 -32.84 4.82 -9.91
C TYR A 279 -32.30 3.52 -10.52
N SER A 280 -32.92 2.39 -10.26
CA SER A 280 -32.59 1.13 -10.91
C SER A 280 -33.63 0.76 -11.95
N LYS A 281 -33.17 0.20 -13.06
CA LYS A 281 -33.99 -0.43 -14.09
C LYS A 281 -33.28 -1.70 -14.54
N ASN A 282 -33.99 -2.82 -14.69
CA ASN A 282 -33.43 -4.12 -15.08
C ASN A 282 -32.25 -4.56 -14.21
N GLN A 283 -32.35 -4.38 -12.89
CA GLN A 283 -31.27 -4.69 -11.92
C GLN A 283 -29.95 -3.93 -12.17
N GLN A 284 -29.98 -2.87 -12.98
CA GLN A 284 -28.86 -1.96 -13.20
C GLN A 284 -29.18 -0.58 -12.67
N ILE A 285 -28.12 0.12 -12.32
CA ILE A 285 -28.15 1.46 -11.77
C ILE A 285 -28.04 2.47 -12.90
N TYR A 286 -28.90 3.48 -12.88
CA TYR A 286 -28.77 4.65 -13.72
C TYR A 286 -28.73 5.91 -12.87
N SER A 287 -28.04 6.92 -13.40
CA SER A 287 -27.96 8.27 -12.84
C SER A 287 -28.26 9.26 -13.95
N THR A 288 -29.32 10.05 -13.76
CA THR A 288 -29.79 10.99 -14.79
C THR A 288 -30.01 12.36 -14.17
N THR A 289 -29.44 13.38 -14.80
CA THR A 289 -29.67 14.77 -14.41
C THR A 289 -30.85 15.34 -15.19
N ILE A 290 -31.81 15.87 -14.45
CA ILE A 290 -33.10 16.39 -14.94
C ILE A 290 -33.21 17.87 -14.59
N LYS A 291 -33.66 18.68 -15.54
CA LYS A 291 -33.89 20.12 -15.36
C LYS A 291 -35.37 20.42 -15.15
N ILE A 292 -35.66 21.63 -14.69
CA ILE A 292 -37.05 22.09 -14.55
C ILE A 292 -37.74 22.08 -15.92
N GLY A 293 -38.90 21.43 -16.01
CA GLY A 293 -39.68 21.25 -17.23
C GLY A 293 -39.42 19.94 -17.98
N ASP A 294 -38.36 19.20 -17.66
CA ASP A 294 -38.09 17.89 -18.27
C ASP A 294 -39.10 16.84 -17.76
N ASP A 295 -39.50 15.94 -18.66
CA ASP A 295 -40.26 14.73 -18.32
C ASP A 295 -39.35 13.68 -17.68
N VAL A 296 -39.67 13.30 -16.45
CA VAL A 296 -38.87 12.41 -15.63
C VAL A 296 -38.84 11.01 -16.22
N GLY A 297 -40.00 10.46 -16.62
CA GLY A 297 -40.08 9.13 -17.23
C GLY A 297 -39.32 9.04 -18.55
N SER A 298 -39.42 10.03 -19.44
CA SER A 298 -38.73 10.03 -20.73
C SER A 298 -37.20 10.13 -20.59
N LYS A 299 -36.72 10.87 -19.57
CA LYS A 299 -35.28 11.00 -19.28
C LYS A 299 -34.72 9.80 -18.53
N THR A 300 -35.51 9.21 -17.64
CA THR A 300 -35.06 8.07 -16.83
C THR A 300 -35.32 6.72 -17.49
N GLY A 301 -36.28 6.67 -18.40
CA GLY A 301 -36.86 5.43 -18.91
C GLY A 301 -37.74 4.71 -17.89
N LEU A 302 -38.15 5.33 -16.77
CA LEU A 302 -39.02 4.71 -15.76
C LEU A 302 -40.50 4.90 -16.14
N ASP A 303 -41.23 3.80 -16.24
CA ASP A 303 -42.64 3.79 -16.63
C ASP A 303 -43.52 4.49 -15.56
N ILE A 304 -43.16 4.35 -14.28
CA ILE A 304 -43.86 4.99 -13.15
C ILE A 304 -43.81 6.53 -13.17
N TYR A 305 -42.90 7.13 -13.96
CA TYR A 305 -42.72 8.58 -14.08
C TYR A 305 -43.06 9.13 -15.47
N HIS A 306 -43.64 8.32 -16.35
CA HIS A 306 -43.98 8.74 -17.71
C HIS A 306 -45.06 9.85 -17.70
N GLY A 307 -44.77 11.02 -18.27
CA GLY A 307 -45.67 12.17 -18.25
C GLY A 307 -45.57 13.05 -16.99
N VAL A 308 -44.67 12.72 -16.05
CA VAL A 308 -44.42 13.49 -14.83
C VAL A 308 -43.25 14.43 -15.07
N THR A 309 -43.47 15.74 -14.99
CA THR A 309 -42.42 16.75 -15.20
C THR A 309 -41.94 17.37 -13.89
N LEU A 310 -40.68 17.79 -13.86
CA LEU A 310 -40.09 18.48 -12.71
C LEU A 310 -40.51 19.96 -12.71
N THR A 311 -41.29 20.40 -11.72
CA THR A 311 -41.88 21.76 -11.71
C THR A 311 -41.05 22.77 -10.92
N LYS A 312 -40.45 22.34 -9.79
CA LYS A 312 -39.70 23.25 -8.92
C LYS A 312 -38.59 22.52 -8.17
N ILE A 313 -37.47 23.21 -7.98
CA ILE A 313 -36.30 22.76 -7.21
C ILE A 313 -35.98 23.79 -6.12
N ASN A 314 -36.02 23.35 -4.87
CA ASN A 314 -35.54 24.05 -3.68
C ASN A 314 -34.22 23.43 -3.19
N ALA A 315 -33.58 24.02 -2.18
CA ALA A 315 -32.28 23.51 -1.66
C ALA A 315 -32.33 22.08 -1.09
N LYS A 316 -33.50 21.61 -0.62
CA LYS A 316 -33.68 20.29 0.00
C LYS A 316 -34.86 19.48 -0.55
N GLU A 317 -35.65 20.06 -1.45
CA GLU A 317 -36.92 19.47 -1.91
C GLU A 317 -37.14 19.75 -3.39
N ILE A 318 -37.83 18.84 -4.06
CA ILE A 318 -38.29 18.98 -5.44
C ILE A 318 -39.78 18.68 -5.55
N PHE A 319 -40.42 19.27 -6.55
CA PHE A 319 -41.85 19.16 -6.79
C PHE A 319 -42.09 18.65 -8.21
N PHE A 320 -43.03 17.73 -8.34
CA PHE A 320 -43.43 17.12 -9.62
C PHE A 320 -44.78 17.68 -10.09
N SER A 321 -45.10 17.50 -11.38
CA SER A 321 -46.38 17.95 -11.96
C SER A 321 -47.60 17.20 -11.44
N ASN A 322 -47.41 15.97 -10.93
CA ASN A 322 -48.45 15.15 -10.34
C ASN A 322 -48.78 15.53 -8.87
N GLY A 323 -48.12 16.54 -8.32
CA GLY A 323 -48.30 17.00 -6.93
C GLY A 323 -47.37 16.33 -5.92
N ASP A 324 -46.60 15.31 -6.32
CA ASP A 324 -45.64 14.66 -5.44
C ASP A 324 -44.47 15.58 -5.10
N THR A 325 -43.97 15.43 -3.88
CA THR A 325 -42.80 16.16 -3.39
C THR A 325 -41.78 15.18 -2.86
N LYS A 326 -40.54 15.30 -3.32
CA LYS A 326 -39.42 14.51 -2.78
C LYS A 326 -38.42 15.38 -2.06
N LYS A 327 -38.01 14.93 -0.88
CA LYS A 327 -36.95 15.55 -0.09
C LYS A 327 -35.63 14.84 -0.32
N VAL A 328 -34.53 15.56 -0.17
CA VAL A 328 -33.21 14.95 -0.05
C VAL A 328 -33.20 14.16 1.25
N SER A 329 -33.34 12.84 1.17
CA SER A 329 -33.14 11.96 2.33
C SER A 329 -31.64 11.89 2.60
N GLU A 330 -31.20 12.35 3.78
CA GLU A 330 -29.80 12.22 4.19
C GLU A 330 -29.45 10.78 4.61
N SER A 331 -30.47 9.97 4.92
CA SER A 331 -30.37 8.56 5.26
C SER A 331 -31.38 7.73 4.44
N TYR A 332 -30.95 6.60 3.88
CA TYR A 332 -31.81 5.50 3.51
C TYR A 332 -32.03 4.54 4.69
N GLU A 333 -33.21 3.96 4.78
CA GLU A 333 -33.50 2.80 5.62
C GLU A 333 -33.58 1.58 4.70
N LEU A 334 -32.95 0.48 5.10
CA LEU A 334 -33.01 -0.76 4.35
C LEU A 334 -34.26 -1.54 4.75
N ASN A 335 -34.97 -2.08 3.76
CA ASN A 335 -36.07 -3.01 4.02
C ASN A 335 -35.53 -4.41 4.36
N ASP A 336 -36.42 -5.31 4.82
CA ASP A 336 -36.04 -6.65 5.25
C ASP A 336 -35.42 -7.49 4.11
N ASP A 337 -35.90 -7.33 2.87
CA ASP A 337 -35.36 -8.03 1.69
C ASP A 337 -33.94 -7.53 1.34
N GLU A 338 -33.70 -6.22 1.40
CA GLU A 338 -32.38 -5.60 1.22
C GLU A 338 -31.38 -6.14 2.25
N ILE A 339 -31.79 -6.16 3.53
CA ILE A 339 -30.97 -6.69 4.61
C ILE A 339 -30.69 -8.17 4.40
N GLU A 340 -31.70 -8.99 4.10
CA GLU A 340 -31.52 -10.43 3.87
C GLU A 340 -30.57 -10.70 2.70
N GLN A 341 -30.72 -9.99 1.57
CA GLN A 341 -29.82 -10.17 0.41
C GLN A 341 -28.39 -9.72 0.69
N MET A 342 -28.19 -8.58 1.36
CA MET A 342 -26.86 -8.11 1.75
C MET A 342 -26.17 -9.07 2.71
N LEU A 343 -26.90 -9.60 3.70
CA LEU A 343 -26.40 -10.63 4.61
C LEU A 343 -26.05 -11.92 3.85
N ARG A 344 -26.95 -12.40 2.98
CA ARG A 344 -26.73 -13.61 2.16
C ARG A 344 -25.49 -13.50 1.30
N VAL A 345 -25.34 -12.42 0.55
CA VAL A 345 -24.16 -12.19 -0.29
C VAL A 345 -22.88 -12.14 0.55
N THR A 346 -22.90 -11.47 1.70
CA THR A 346 -21.72 -11.37 2.57
C THR A 346 -21.34 -12.71 3.18
N VAL A 347 -22.31 -13.50 3.63
CA VAL A 347 -22.07 -14.83 4.21
C VAL A 347 -21.60 -15.81 3.13
N SER A 348 -22.19 -15.78 1.93
CA SER A 348 -21.71 -16.58 0.80
C SER A 348 -20.26 -16.25 0.43
N ASN A 349 -19.92 -14.96 0.30
CA ASN A 349 -18.55 -14.52 0.04
C ASN A 349 -17.59 -15.00 1.14
N HIS A 350 -18.03 -14.99 2.40
CA HIS A 350 -17.24 -15.48 3.53
C HIS A 350 -16.94 -16.97 3.38
N PHE A 351 -17.95 -17.82 3.16
CA PHE A 351 -17.72 -19.27 3.03
C PHE A 351 -16.88 -19.65 1.79
N GLU A 352 -17.08 -18.95 0.67
CA GLU A 352 -16.31 -19.17 -0.57
C GLU A 352 -14.81 -18.96 -0.34
N LYS A 353 -14.45 -17.94 0.45
CA LYS A 353 -13.06 -17.68 0.81
C LYS A 353 -12.60 -18.53 2.01
N GLU A 354 -13.47 -18.82 2.97
CA GLU A 354 -13.11 -19.39 4.27
C GLU A 354 -12.48 -20.78 4.07
N GLU A 355 -13.11 -21.64 3.28
CA GLU A 355 -12.58 -22.98 3.01
C GLU A 355 -11.19 -22.92 2.34
N ARG A 356 -11.01 -22.01 1.38
CA ARG A 356 -9.74 -21.83 0.66
C ARG A 356 -8.65 -21.26 1.56
N LEU A 357 -8.98 -20.32 2.44
CA LEU A 357 -8.05 -19.68 3.37
C LEU A 357 -7.72 -20.58 4.57
N PHE A 358 -8.68 -21.39 5.01
CA PHE A 358 -8.50 -22.41 6.05
C PHE A 358 -7.35 -23.36 5.69
N ASN A 359 -7.32 -23.85 4.45
CA ASN A 359 -6.25 -24.70 3.93
C ASN A 359 -4.85 -24.04 3.94
N GLN A 360 -4.81 -22.71 4.03
CA GLN A 360 -3.57 -21.93 4.12
C GLN A 360 -3.26 -21.49 5.57
N GLY A 361 -4.04 -21.97 6.54
CA GLY A 361 -3.94 -21.58 7.94
C GLY A 361 -4.32 -20.12 8.17
N ILE A 362 -5.18 -19.54 7.34
CA ILE A 362 -5.63 -18.15 7.49
C ILE A 362 -7.09 -18.20 7.94
N LYS A 363 -7.37 -17.60 9.11
CA LYS A 363 -8.74 -17.44 9.58
C LYS A 363 -9.40 -16.27 8.88
N GLU A 364 -10.61 -16.45 8.37
CA GLU A 364 -11.39 -15.40 7.75
C GLU A 364 -12.29 -14.69 8.78
N LEU A 365 -12.37 -13.35 8.69
CA LEU A 365 -13.26 -12.54 9.52
C LEU A 365 -14.12 -11.61 8.64
N SER A 366 -15.36 -11.39 9.06
CA SER A 366 -16.31 -10.47 8.41
C SER A 366 -16.81 -9.42 9.41
N LEU A 367 -16.93 -8.18 8.95
CA LEU A 367 -17.39 -7.03 9.74
C LEU A 367 -18.70 -6.48 9.19
N PHE A 368 -19.69 -6.29 10.06
CA PHE A 368 -21.00 -5.73 9.72
C PHE A 368 -21.21 -4.40 10.42
N PHE A 369 -21.57 -3.37 9.65
CA PHE A 369 -22.04 -2.09 10.17
C PHE A 369 -23.57 -2.07 10.17
N ILE A 370 -24.16 -2.11 11.36
CA ILE A 370 -25.61 -2.16 11.57
C ILE A 370 -26.16 -0.78 11.95
N PRO A 371 -27.43 -0.47 11.61
CA PRO A 371 -28.00 0.85 11.89
C PRO A 371 -28.22 1.10 13.39
N SER A 372 -28.56 0.07 14.17
CA SER A 372 -28.86 0.22 15.60
C SER A 372 -28.50 -1.01 16.42
N ILE A 373 -28.25 -0.82 17.73
CA ILE A 373 -28.00 -1.93 18.67
C ILE A 373 -29.25 -2.81 18.79
N ALA A 374 -30.43 -2.20 18.68
CA ALA A 374 -31.72 -2.89 18.81
C ALA A 374 -31.92 -3.95 17.72
N ASP A 375 -31.41 -3.72 16.50
CA ASP A 375 -31.47 -4.70 15.41
C ASP A 375 -30.61 -5.96 15.66
N PHE A 376 -29.73 -5.94 16.67
CA PHE A 376 -28.86 -7.07 17.02
C PHE A 376 -29.08 -7.65 18.43
N ARG A 377 -29.38 -6.81 19.43
CA ARG A 377 -29.61 -7.22 20.85
C ARG A 377 -30.97 -6.78 21.43
N GLY A 378 -31.82 -6.14 20.64
CA GLY A 378 -33.15 -5.69 21.11
C GLY A 378 -34.16 -6.82 21.24
N ASP A 379 -35.40 -6.47 21.58
CA ASP A 379 -36.50 -7.45 21.73
C ASP A 379 -36.85 -8.17 20.41
N ASN A 380 -36.66 -7.47 19.28
CA ASN A 380 -36.79 -8.04 17.94
C ASN A 380 -35.53 -7.77 17.12
N PRO A 381 -34.45 -8.55 17.33
CA PRO A 381 -33.16 -8.29 16.68
C PRO A 381 -33.19 -8.81 15.24
N ARG A 382 -33.75 -7.99 14.32
CA ARG A 382 -33.97 -8.32 12.90
C ARG A 382 -32.72 -8.85 12.22
N VAL A 383 -31.60 -8.11 12.31
CA VAL A 383 -30.34 -8.46 11.66
C VAL A 383 -29.79 -9.77 12.20
N ARG A 384 -29.81 -9.98 13.53
CA ARG A 384 -29.35 -11.23 14.15
C ARG A 384 -30.18 -12.42 13.69
N LYS A 385 -31.51 -12.30 13.67
CA LYS A 385 -32.42 -13.36 13.23
C LYS A 385 -32.19 -13.75 11.77
N PHE A 386 -32.14 -12.76 10.87
CA PHE A 386 -31.87 -13.01 9.45
C PHE A 386 -30.49 -13.62 9.24
N PHE A 387 -29.47 -13.13 9.94
CA PHE A 387 -28.13 -13.69 9.88
C PHE A 387 -28.11 -15.15 10.34
N GLU A 388 -28.67 -15.48 11.51
CA GLU A 388 -28.66 -16.85 12.04
C GLU A 388 -29.38 -17.84 11.11
N LYS A 389 -30.48 -17.41 10.47
CA LYS A 389 -31.19 -18.19 9.44
C LYS A 389 -30.30 -18.45 8.22
N ILE A 390 -29.83 -17.38 7.58
CA ILE A 390 -29.00 -17.43 6.37
C ILE A 390 -27.71 -18.23 6.61
N TYR A 391 -27.08 -18.01 7.76
CA TYR A 391 -25.86 -18.69 8.13
C TYR A 391 -26.06 -20.20 8.17
N ARG A 392 -27.13 -20.68 8.82
CA ARG A 392 -27.43 -22.12 8.87
C ARG A 392 -27.64 -22.70 7.48
N GLU A 393 -28.41 -22.02 6.64
CA GLU A 393 -28.67 -22.46 5.25
C GLU A 393 -27.36 -22.64 4.46
N ILE A 394 -26.51 -21.62 4.44
CA ILE A 394 -25.25 -21.63 3.66
C ILE A 394 -24.23 -22.59 4.30
N ARG A 395 -24.10 -22.58 5.64
CA ARG A 395 -23.17 -23.46 6.35
C ARG A 395 -23.51 -24.92 6.07
N ASP A 396 -24.79 -25.29 6.05
CA ASP A 396 -25.19 -26.67 5.78
C ASP A 396 -24.85 -27.05 4.33
N GLU A 397 -25.05 -26.17 3.35
CA GLU A 397 -24.61 -26.41 1.96
C GLU A 397 -23.09 -26.72 1.90
N TYR A 398 -22.25 -25.87 2.50
CA TYR A 398 -20.80 -26.07 2.50
C TYR A 398 -20.37 -27.29 3.31
N TYR A 399 -21.00 -27.55 4.46
CA TYR A 399 -20.68 -28.71 5.30
C TYR A 399 -20.95 -30.05 4.59
N HIS A 400 -22.01 -30.13 3.78
CA HIS A 400 -22.32 -31.33 3.00
C HIS A 400 -21.44 -31.47 1.75
N ASN A 401 -21.15 -30.36 1.07
CA ASN A 401 -20.40 -30.36 -0.19
C ASN A 401 -18.88 -30.49 0.00
N THR A 402 -18.32 -30.03 1.12
CA THR A 402 -16.87 -30.12 1.35
C THR A 402 -16.40 -31.57 1.55
N THR A 403 -15.26 -31.89 0.95
CA THR A 403 -14.55 -33.16 1.15
C THR A 403 -13.47 -33.04 2.24
N ASN A 404 -13.18 -31.83 2.73
CA ASN A 404 -12.15 -31.59 3.73
C ASN A 404 -12.64 -31.93 5.15
N GLN A 405 -12.13 -33.01 5.73
CA GLN A 405 -12.51 -33.45 7.08
C GLN A 405 -12.06 -32.49 8.21
N GLU A 406 -10.93 -31.81 8.05
CA GLU A 406 -10.45 -30.84 9.06
C GLU A 406 -11.32 -29.58 9.05
N TYR A 407 -11.75 -29.15 7.87
CA TYR A 407 -12.68 -28.03 7.73
C TYR A 407 -14.05 -28.37 8.33
N LYS A 408 -14.56 -29.61 8.15
CA LYS A 408 -15.78 -30.06 8.85
C LYS A 408 -15.64 -29.96 10.36
N LYS A 409 -14.53 -30.44 10.94
CA LYS A 409 -14.26 -30.32 12.38
C LYS A 409 -14.19 -28.87 12.86
N TYR A 410 -13.69 -27.98 12.01
CA TYR A 410 -13.71 -26.54 12.29
C TYR A 410 -15.15 -26.00 12.32
N LEU A 411 -15.98 -26.35 11.33
CA LEU A 411 -17.41 -25.98 11.29
C LEU A 411 -18.26 -26.65 12.38
N ASP A 412 -17.80 -27.75 12.97
CA ASP A 412 -18.48 -28.39 14.11
C ASP A 412 -18.40 -27.51 15.37
N LYS A 413 -17.40 -26.63 15.48
CA LYS A 413 -17.25 -25.67 16.59
C LYS A 413 -18.23 -24.50 16.51
N ASP A 414 -18.93 -24.33 15.38
CA ASP A 414 -19.87 -23.24 15.17
C ASP A 414 -21.01 -23.23 16.19
N PHE A 415 -21.37 -24.39 16.72
CA PHE A 415 -22.48 -24.56 17.65
C PHE A 415 -22.00 -25.08 19.00
N LYS A 416 -22.50 -24.45 20.06
CA LYS A 416 -22.39 -24.95 21.43
C LYS A 416 -23.78 -24.96 22.06
N ASP A 417 -24.25 -26.12 22.51
CA ASP A 417 -25.58 -26.30 23.09
C ASP A 417 -26.73 -25.76 22.19
N GLY A 418 -26.58 -25.94 20.86
CA GLY A 418 -27.53 -25.45 19.85
C GLY A 418 -27.45 -23.95 19.55
N LYS A 419 -26.66 -23.18 20.30
CA LYS A 419 -26.43 -21.75 20.10
C LYS A 419 -25.24 -21.51 19.18
N LEU A 420 -25.42 -20.61 18.23
CA LEU A 420 -24.40 -20.21 17.27
C LEU A 420 -23.31 -19.36 17.98
N GLN A 421 -22.04 -19.75 17.86
CA GLN A 421 -20.88 -19.14 18.52
C GLN A 421 -20.06 -18.22 17.60
N VAL A 422 -20.41 -18.17 16.31
CA VAL A 422 -19.57 -17.55 15.27
C VAL A 422 -19.74 -16.03 15.18
N LEU A 423 -20.74 -15.47 15.86
CA LEU A 423 -21.13 -14.07 15.76
C LEU A 423 -21.21 -13.40 17.12
N GLU A 424 -20.75 -12.14 17.20
CA GLU A 424 -21.04 -11.26 18.33
C GLU A 424 -20.86 -9.79 17.93
N GLY A 425 -21.48 -8.89 18.69
CA GLY A 425 -21.37 -7.45 18.52
C GLY A 425 -20.41 -6.78 19.51
N TYR A 426 -19.92 -5.60 19.14
CA TYR A 426 -19.32 -4.65 20.09
C TYR A 426 -20.00 -3.30 19.96
N PHE A 427 -20.53 -2.78 21.07
CA PHE A 427 -21.23 -1.50 21.08
C PHE A 427 -20.72 -0.59 22.21
N SER A 428 -20.85 0.73 22.00
CA SER A 428 -20.30 1.78 22.89
C SER A 428 -20.74 1.67 24.36
N GLY A 429 -21.90 1.06 24.63
CA GLY A 429 -22.45 0.83 25.96
C GLY A 429 -21.87 -0.39 26.70
N ASP A 430 -21.07 -1.22 26.03
CA ASP A 430 -20.49 -2.45 26.60
C ASP A 430 -19.24 -2.18 27.47
N LYS A 431 -18.93 -0.91 27.76
CA LYS A 431 -17.83 -0.52 28.65
C LYS A 431 -18.24 -0.67 30.12
N GLY A 432 -17.45 -1.44 30.87
CA GLY A 432 -17.60 -1.62 32.32
C GLY A 432 -18.51 -2.78 32.72
N ASP A 433 -18.90 -2.84 33.99
CA ASP A 433 -19.73 -3.91 34.59
C ASP A 433 -21.21 -3.92 34.14
N ASN A 434 -21.57 -3.14 33.12
CA ASN A 434 -22.95 -2.96 32.66
C ASN A 434 -23.48 -4.12 31.78
N ALA A 435 -22.62 -5.02 31.33
CA ALA A 435 -23.06 -6.28 30.71
C ALA A 435 -23.45 -7.28 31.81
N LYS A 436 -24.72 -7.71 31.84
CA LYS A 436 -25.23 -8.68 32.82
C LYS A 436 -24.84 -10.14 32.52
N ASP A 437 -24.12 -10.37 31.41
CA ASP A 437 -23.76 -11.70 30.91
C ASP A 437 -22.22 -11.82 30.77
N ASP A 438 -21.64 -12.81 31.45
CA ASP A 438 -20.20 -13.07 31.45
C ASP A 438 -19.67 -13.54 30.09
N ASP A 439 -20.49 -14.23 29.30
CA ASP A 439 -20.07 -14.69 27.97
C ASP A 439 -20.04 -13.53 26.97
N LEU A 440 -20.96 -12.56 27.13
CA LEU A 440 -20.94 -11.30 26.38
C LEU A 440 -19.67 -10.49 26.70
N LYS A 441 -19.30 -10.37 27.99
CA LYS A 441 -18.08 -9.69 28.41
C LYS A 441 -16.84 -10.32 27.76
N LYS A 442 -16.76 -11.66 27.76
CA LYS A 442 -15.65 -12.38 27.14
C LYS A 442 -15.57 -12.14 25.64
N ALA A 443 -16.68 -12.22 24.92
CA ALA A 443 -16.70 -12.02 23.48
C ALA A 443 -16.29 -10.59 23.08
N VAL A 444 -16.77 -9.58 23.82
CA VAL A 444 -16.35 -8.18 23.63
C VAL A 444 -14.86 -8.00 23.93
N ASP A 445 -14.34 -8.63 24.99
CA ASP A 445 -12.91 -8.63 25.32
C ASP A 445 -12.06 -9.30 24.24
N ILE A 446 -12.56 -10.38 23.63
CA ILE A 446 -11.91 -11.04 22.48
C ILE A 446 -11.82 -10.08 21.29
N ILE A 447 -12.92 -9.41 20.95
CA ILE A 447 -12.97 -8.46 19.84
C ILE A 447 -11.98 -7.31 20.05
N LEU A 448 -11.93 -6.72 21.24
CA LEU A 448 -11.15 -5.49 21.48
C LEU A 448 -9.70 -5.75 21.89
N ASN A 449 -9.49 -6.67 22.82
CA ASN A 449 -8.23 -6.79 23.55
C ASN A 449 -7.45 -8.05 23.16
N LYS A 450 -8.13 -9.16 22.83
CA LYS A 450 -7.47 -10.45 22.49
C LYS A 450 -7.46 -10.73 20.99
N LYS A 451 -6.85 -9.83 20.23
CA LYS A 451 -6.73 -9.94 18.76
C LYS A 451 -6.09 -11.26 18.30
N GLU A 452 -5.08 -11.75 19.02
CA GLU A 452 -4.44 -13.04 18.68
C GLU A 452 -5.40 -14.22 18.85
N GLN A 453 -6.25 -14.21 19.90
CA GLN A 453 -7.30 -15.22 20.08
C GLN A 453 -8.34 -15.12 18.96
N LEU A 454 -8.77 -13.92 18.58
CA LEU A 454 -9.71 -13.73 17.47
C LEU A 454 -9.17 -14.28 16.14
N LEU A 455 -7.85 -14.28 15.93
CA LEU A 455 -7.20 -14.81 14.73
C LEU A 455 -6.97 -16.34 14.76
N SER A 456 -7.18 -16.98 15.91
CA SER A 456 -7.02 -18.42 16.08
C SER A 456 -8.17 -19.19 15.44
N LEU A 457 -7.85 -20.27 14.71
CA LEU A 457 -8.83 -21.25 14.19
C LEU A 457 -9.54 -22.04 15.30
N ASP A 458 -9.08 -21.95 16.55
CA ASP A 458 -9.78 -22.56 17.70
C ASP A 458 -10.91 -21.71 18.23
N GLU A 459 -10.87 -20.40 17.98
CA GLU A 459 -11.93 -19.47 18.34
C GLU A 459 -13.00 -19.47 17.24
N PRO A 460 -14.26 -19.86 17.52
CA PRO A 460 -15.32 -19.90 16.49
C PRO A 460 -15.77 -18.51 16.04
N LEU A 461 -15.64 -17.49 16.88
CA LEU A 461 -16.05 -16.11 16.58
C LEU A 461 -15.33 -15.57 15.34
N ARG A 462 -16.10 -15.23 14.31
CA ARG A 462 -15.58 -14.71 13.03
C ARG A 462 -16.46 -13.70 12.30
N PHE A 463 -17.68 -13.47 12.78
CA PHE A 463 -18.59 -12.42 12.30
C PHE A 463 -18.77 -11.36 13.39
N VAL A 464 -18.29 -10.14 13.12
CA VAL A 464 -18.29 -9.04 14.09
C VAL A 464 -19.30 -7.98 13.68
N PHE A 465 -20.15 -7.55 14.62
CA PHE A 465 -21.19 -6.54 14.38
C PHE A 465 -20.92 -5.24 15.15
N SER A 466 -21.16 -4.09 14.53
CA SER A 466 -20.93 -2.77 15.14
C SER A 466 -21.90 -1.71 14.61
N VAL A 467 -22.37 -0.79 15.48
CA VAL A 467 -23.27 0.31 15.06
C VAL A 467 -22.56 1.51 14.43
N TRP A 468 -21.26 1.64 14.72
CA TRP A 468 -20.41 2.64 14.10
C TRP A 468 -19.35 1.91 13.29
N ALA A 469 -18.63 2.61 12.42
CA ALA A 469 -17.25 2.20 12.14
C ALA A 469 -16.61 1.92 13.51
N LEU A 470 -16.20 0.67 13.79
CA LEU A 470 -15.67 0.24 15.10
C LEU A 470 -14.76 1.33 15.66
N GLN A 471 -14.69 1.59 16.97
CA GLN A 471 -13.94 2.76 17.48
C GLN A 471 -12.58 2.93 16.78
N GLU A 472 -12.24 4.15 16.33
CA GLU A 472 -10.95 4.45 15.67
C GLU A 472 -9.81 3.81 16.49
N GLY A 473 -9.00 2.94 15.87
CA GLY A 473 -7.99 2.12 16.56
C GLY A 473 -8.25 0.61 16.58
N TRP A 474 -9.47 0.16 16.28
CA TRP A 474 -9.72 -1.24 15.93
C TRP A 474 -9.43 -1.50 14.45
N ASP A 475 -8.50 -2.41 14.21
CA ASP A 475 -7.99 -2.80 12.90
C ASP A 475 -7.46 -4.24 13.03
N ASN A 476 -7.92 -5.13 12.14
CA ASN A 476 -7.57 -6.53 12.15
C ASN A 476 -7.16 -6.99 10.73
N PRO A 477 -5.98 -7.61 10.57
CA PRO A 477 -5.45 -8.01 9.27
C PRO A 477 -6.30 -9.04 8.52
N ASN A 478 -7.15 -9.80 9.21
CA ASN A 478 -7.90 -10.91 8.61
C ASN A 478 -9.37 -10.55 8.36
N ILE A 479 -9.72 -9.27 8.34
CA ILE A 479 -11.02 -8.83 7.82
C ILE A 479 -10.98 -8.88 6.30
N PHE A 480 -11.80 -9.75 5.72
CA PHE A 480 -11.92 -9.94 4.27
C PHE A 480 -13.27 -9.50 3.71
N ASN A 481 -14.28 -9.32 4.56
CA ASN A 481 -15.57 -8.80 4.16
C ASN A 481 -16.02 -7.66 5.08
N ILE A 482 -16.54 -6.58 4.49
CA ILE A 482 -17.24 -5.50 5.18
C ILE A 482 -18.63 -5.38 4.57
N CYS A 483 -19.67 -5.56 5.38
CA CYS A 483 -21.05 -5.36 4.96
C CYS A 483 -21.62 -4.13 5.67
N LYS A 484 -22.12 -3.18 4.88
CA LYS A 484 -22.62 -1.91 5.39
C LYS A 484 -24.14 -1.84 5.27
N LEU A 485 -24.83 -2.18 6.37
CA LEU A 485 -26.29 -2.10 6.49
C LEU A 485 -26.76 -0.72 7.00
N ALA A 486 -25.84 0.11 7.51
CA ALA A 486 -26.13 1.44 8.02
C ALA A 486 -25.78 2.54 7.01
N THR A 487 -26.53 3.64 7.07
CA THR A 487 -26.14 4.90 6.44
C THR A 487 -25.01 5.57 7.21
N THR A 488 -23.97 6.02 6.50
CA THR A 488 -22.90 6.79 7.14
C THR A 488 -23.17 8.29 7.04
N ASP A 489 -22.83 9.03 8.09
CA ASP A 489 -22.76 10.48 8.07
C ASP A 489 -21.83 10.98 6.96
N LYS A 490 -22.28 12.00 6.22
CA LYS A 490 -21.55 12.62 5.09
C LYS A 490 -20.14 13.12 5.45
N GLU A 491 -19.84 13.31 6.74
CA GLU A 491 -18.56 13.83 7.22
C GLU A 491 -17.43 12.79 7.28
N THR A 492 -17.75 11.49 7.33
CA THR A 492 -16.71 10.44 7.43
C THR A 492 -16.30 9.94 6.05
N SER A 493 -15.01 10.10 5.69
CA SER A 493 -14.44 9.60 4.44
C SER A 493 -14.77 8.11 4.22
N ARG A 494 -15.20 7.75 3.00
CA ARG A 494 -15.50 6.35 2.64
C ARG A 494 -14.24 5.48 2.69
N ARG A 495 -13.10 6.04 2.30
CA ARG A 495 -11.78 5.42 2.40
C ARG A 495 -11.40 5.06 3.85
N GLN A 496 -11.68 5.94 4.82
CA GLN A 496 -11.40 5.64 6.23
C GLN A 496 -12.29 4.50 6.78
N GLN A 497 -13.51 4.34 6.26
CA GLN A 497 -14.41 3.26 6.66
C GLN A 497 -13.88 1.89 6.22
N VAL A 498 -13.42 1.78 4.96
CA VAL A 498 -12.83 0.54 4.43
C VAL A 498 -11.39 0.32 4.92
N GLY A 499 -10.69 1.38 5.35
CA GLY A 499 -9.31 1.37 5.87
C GLY A 499 -9.04 0.37 6.99
N ARG A 500 -10.10 -0.08 7.68
CA ARG A 500 -10.06 -1.06 8.79
C ARG A 500 -9.86 -2.51 8.35
N GLY A 501 -10.06 -2.78 7.06
CA GLY A 501 -9.81 -4.10 6.45
C GLY A 501 -8.63 -4.12 5.49
N LEU A 502 -7.92 -2.99 5.31
CA LEU A 502 -6.87 -2.87 4.28
C LEU A 502 -5.53 -3.51 4.66
N ARG A 503 -5.30 -3.86 5.93
CA ARG A 503 -4.07 -4.58 6.32
C ARG A 503 -3.97 -5.94 5.64
N LEU A 504 -2.76 -6.34 5.28
CA LEU A 504 -2.49 -7.67 4.74
C LEU A 504 -2.73 -8.76 5.77
N ALA A 505 -3.29 -9.89 5.31
CA ALA A 505 -3.66 -11.01 6.15
C ALA A 505 -2.47 -11.69 6.83
N VAL A 506 -2.71 -12.37 7.94
CA VAL A 506 -1.74 -13.21 8.64
C VAL A 506 -2.27 -14.64 8.77
N ASN A 507 -1.36 -15.62 8.72
CA ASN A 507 -1.69 -17.02 8.97
C ASN A 507 -1.53 -17.39 10.46
N GLN A 508 -1.82 -18.65 10.82
CA GLN A 508 -1.72 -19.17 12.19
C GLN A 508 -0.29 -19.09 12.77
N ALA A 509 0.76 -19.06 11.92
CA ALA A 509 2.13 -18.83 12.37
C ALA A 509 2.43 -17.34 12.67
N GLY A 510 1.45 -16.46 12.50
CA GLY A 510 1.61 -15.01 12.60
C GLY A 510 2.42 -14.41 11.46
N LYS A 511 2.63 -15.14 10.35
CA LYS A 511 3.36 -14.68 9.17
C LYS A 511 2.40 -13.91 8.25
N ARG A 512 2.83 -12.71 7.85
CA ARG A 512 2.07 -11.85 6.95
C ARG A 512 2.08 -12.42 5.54
N GLN A 513 0.93 -12.45 4.88
CA GLN A 513 0.77 -12.85 3.48
C GLN A 513 1.07 -11.66 2.56
N SER A 514 2.32 -11.18 2.61
CA SER A 514 2.83 -10.13 1.73
C SER A 514 3.10 -10.62 0.32
N PHE A 515 3.21 -9.67 -0.63
CA PHE A 515 3.61 -9.96 -2.01
C PHE A 515 4.91 -10.78 -2.05
N LYS A 516 5.91 -10.41 -1.25
CA LYS A 516 7.17 -11.16 -1.15
C LYS A 516 6.98 -12.59 -0.63
N THR A 517 6.15 -12.78 0.41
CA THR A 517 5.91 -14.13 0.96
C THR A 517 5.11 -15.03 0.03
N LEU A 518 4.37 -14.44 -0.90
CA LEU A 518 3.60 -15.12 -1.94
C LEU A 518 4.37 -15.17 -3.27
N ALA A 519 5.71 -15.18 -3.17
CA ALA A 519 6.63 -15.26 -4.30
C ALA A 519 6.35 -14.20 -5.37
N GLU A 520 5.95 -12.99 -5.00
CA GLU A 520 5.71 -11.86 -5.91
C GLU A 520 4.73 -12.18 -7.05
N ASN A 521 3.76 -13.06 -6.78
CA ASN A 521 2.70 -13.41 -7.70
C ASN A 521 1.45 -12.57 -7.41
N GLU A 522 1.05 -11.76 -8.39
CA GLU A 522 -0.08 -10.84 -8.27
C GLU A 522 -1.42 -11.57 -8.04
N ASN A 523 -1.65 -12.65 -8.78
CA ASN A 523 -2.87 -13.44 -8.67
C ASN A 523 -2.97 -14.11 -7.29
N ALA A 524 -1.91 -14.76 -6.82
CA ALA A 524 -1.87 -15.36 -5.49
C ALA A 524 -2.02 -14.30 -4.38
N PHE A 525 -1.43 -13.12 -4.57
CA PHE A 525 -1.57 -12.00 -3.64
C PHE A 525 -3.02 -11.52 -3.54
N TYR A 526 -3.70 -11.26 -4.65
CA TYR A 526 -5.07 -10.78 -4.63
C TYR A 526 -6.09 -11.86 -4.32
N ASP A 527 -5.80 -13.12 -4.63
CA ASP A 527 -6.61 -14.26 -4.22
C ASP A 527 -6.79 -14.29 -2.70
N ILE A 528 -5.75 -13.95 -1.94
CA ILE A 528 -5.82 -13.82 -0.48
C ILE A 528 -6.27 -12.40 -0.10
N ASN A 529 -5.52 -11.38 -0.50
CA ASN A 529 -5.64 -10.01 0.00
C ASN A 529 -6.64 -9.16 -0.82
N THR A 530 -7.87 -9.64 -0.94
CA THR A 530 -9.00 -8.85 -1.45
C THR A 530 -10.05 -8.65 -0.37
N LEU A 531 -10.36 -7.38 -0.09
CA LEU A 531 -11.41 -6.93 0.83
C LEU A 531 -12.71 -6.73 0.04
N ASP A 532 -13.70 -7.59 0.30
CA ASP A 532 -15.04 -7.47 -0.27
C ASP A 532 -15.88 -6.51 0.55
N VAL A 533 -16.44 -5.50 -0.10
CA VAL A 533 -17.28 -4.48 0.51
C VAL A 533 -18.66 -4.57 -0.10
N VAL A 534 -19.63 -5.00 0.70
CA VAL A 534 -21.03 -5.10 0.30
C VAL A 534 -21.77 -3.86 0.80
N VAL A 535 -22.30 -3.08 -0.12
CA VAL A 535 -23.06 -1.86 0.19
C VAL A 535 -24.43 -1.91 -0.48
N SER A 536 -25.34 -1.09 0.02
CA SER A 536 -26.67 -0.95 -0.59
C SER A 536 -26.57 -0.27 -1.95
N GLY A 537 -27.47 -0.62 -2.86
CA GLY A 537 -27.70 0.07 -4.13
C GLY A 537 -28.13 1.52 -3.98
N TYR A 538 -28.34 2.03 -2.76
CA TYR A 538 -28.43 3.46 -2.49
C TYR A 538 -27.08 4.18 -2.54
N GLU A 539 -25.95 3.48 -2.38
CA GLU A 539 -24.59 4.04 -2.39
C GLU A 539 -23.91 3.85 -3.75
N LYS A 540 -24.55 4.31 -4.81
CA LYS A 540 -24.11 4.04 -6.19
C LYS A 540 -22.74 4.64 -6.51
N ASP A 541 -22.54 5.88 -6.07
CA ASP A 541 -21.27 6.60 -6.21
C ASP A 541 -20.22 6.17 -5.17
N PHE A 542 -20.38 5.02 -4.51
CA PHE A 542 -19.43 4.55 -3.50
C PHE A 542 -18.07 4.22 -4.13
N ILE A 543 -18.09 3.57 -5.30
CA ILE A 543 -16.87 3.23 -6.06
C ILE A 543 -16.19 4.50 -6.54
N GLU A 544 -16.88 5.38 -7.28
CA GLU A 544 -16.32 6.67 -7.73
C GLU A 544 -15.89 7.54 -6.55
N GLY A 545 -16.64 7.49 -5.45
CA GLY A 545 -16.36 8.22 -4.22
C GLY A 545 -15.04 7.81 -3.57
N ILE A 546 -14.83 6.51 -3.33
CA ILE A 546 -13.55 6.02 -2.79
C ILE A 546 -12.42 6.26 -3.80
N GLN A 547 -12.65 6.01 -5.09
CA GLN A 547 -11.64 6.23 -6.12
C GLN A 547 -11.19 7.69 -6.16
N SER A 548 -12.13 8.64 -6.10
CA SER A 548 -11.84 10.08 -6.01
C SER A 548 -11.11 10.44 -4.72
N GLU A 549 -11.48 9.84 -3.58
CA GLU A 549 -10.76 10.05 -2.31
C GLU A 549 -9.32 9.53 -2.36
N ILE A 550 -9.08 8.35 -2.96
CA ILE A 550 -7.75 7.77 -3.17
C ILE A 550 -6.90 8.66 -4.09
N GLN A 551 -7.49 9.16 -5.17
CA GLN A 551 -6.82 10.06 -6.11
C GLN A 551 -6.47 11.40 -5.46
N LYS A 552 -7.42 12.05 -4.79
CA LYS A 552 -7.21 13.34 -4.09
C LYS A 552 -6.18 13.25 -2.97
N ALA A 553 -6.09 12.11 -2.30
CA ALA A 553 -5.14 11.89 -1.21
C ALA A 553 -3.77 11.40 -1.72
N SER A 554 -3.62 11.19 -3.03
CA SER A 554 -2.36 10.87 -3.65
C SER A 554 -1.76 12.13 -4.26
N PHE A 555 -0.46 12.31 -4.04
CA PHE A 555 0.26 13.50 -4.47
C PHE A 555 1.05 13.26 -5.77
N GLY A 556 0.96 12.05 -6.33
CA GLY A 556 1.35 11.79 -7.72
C GLY A 556 0.39 12.46 -8.70
N ILE A 557 0.86 12.79 -9.91
CA ILE A 557 0.08 13.44 -10.98
C ILE A 557 -1.14 12.59 -11.34
N VAL A 558 -2.29 12.87 -10.73
CA VAL A 558 -3.56 12.23 -11.06
C VAL A 558 -4.66 13.29 -10.99
N GLY A 559 -4.52 14.34 -11.79
CA GLY A 559 -5.61 15.24 -12.10
C GLY A 559 -6.18 14.90 -13.47
N ASP A 560 -7.44 15.27 -13.71
CA ASP A 560 -7.98 15.41 -15.07
C ASP A 560 -7.27 16.53 -15.87
N PHE A 561 -6.27 17.18 -15.25
CA PHE A 561 -5.56 18.34 -15.77
C PHE A 561 -4.04 18.18 -15.63
N LEU A 562 -3.33 18.65 -16.65
CA LEU A 562 -1.88 18.75 -16.72
C LEU A 562 -1.45 20.14 -16.22
N GLU A 563 -0.58 20.19 -15.19
CA GLU A 563 -0.05 21.45 -14.64
C GLU A 563 1.43 21.65 -14.98
N ASN A 564 1.81 22.87 -15.35
CA ASN A 564 3.19 23.21 -15.70
C ASN A 564 4.15 23.09 -14.52
N SER A 565 3.73 23.58 -13.34
CA SER A 565 4.48 23.53 -12.07
C SER A 565 4.93 22.11 -11.72
N LEU A 566 4.12 21.13 -12.10
CA LEU A 566 4.33 19.72 -11.82
C LEU A 566 5.38 19.10 -12.74
N LEU A 567 5.40 19.52 -14.01
CA LEU A 567 6.47 19.15 -14.95
C LEU A 567 7.79 19.85 -14.57
N GLU A 568 7.75 21.09 -14.11
CA GLU A 568 8.92 21.81 -13.59
C GLU A 568 9.53 21.11 -12.37
N ALA A 569 8.67 20.68 -11.43
CA ALA A 569 9.08 19.95 -10.23
C ALA A 569 9.77 18.61 -10.53
N ASN A 570 9.46 18.01 -11.69
CA ASN A 570 10.08 16.79 -12.22
C ASN A 570 11.29 17.07 -13.13
N GLY A 571 11.83 18.29 -13.10
CA GLY A 571 13.11 18.64 -13.71
C GLY A 571 13.05 19.04 -15.18
N LEU A 572 11.85 19.26 -15.75
CA LEU A 572 11.70 19.87 -17.07
C LEU A 572 11.89 21.38 -16.97
N ASN A 573 12.60 21.97 -17.92
CA ASN A 573 12.63 23.42 -18.06
C ASN A 573 11.43 23.92 -18.87
N LEU A 574 11.14 25.22 -18.76
CA LEU A 574 10.00 25.88 -19.45
C LEU A 574 9.93 25.56 -20.96
N ARG A 575 11.07 25.44 -21.65
CA ARG A 575 11.13 25.13 -23.08
C ARG A 575 10.70 23.69 -23.39
N GLU A 576 11.11 22.74 -22.54
CA GLU A 576 10.71 21.33 -22.65
C GLU A 576 9.22 21.16 -22.35
N ILE A 577 8.70 21.88 -21.35
CA ILE A 577 7.29 21.88 -20.98
C ILE A 577 6.42 22.40 -22.13
N SER A 578 6.75 23.57 -22.68
CA SER A 578 6.00 24.12 -23.81
C SER A 578 6.00 23.18 -25.02
N LYS A 579 7.13 22.52 -25.32
CA LYS A 579 7.19 21.55 -26.42
C LYS A 579 6.35 20.31 -26.13
N LEU A 580 6.38 19.80 -24.90
CA LEU A 580 5.59 18.64 -24.48
C LEU A 580 4.09 18.94 -24.59
N ILE A 581 3.65 20.08 -24.06
CA ILE A 581 2.25 20.53 -24.10
C ILE A 581 1.79 20.69 -25.55
N ASN A 582 2.54 21.42 -26.39
CA ASN A 582 2.17 21.58 -27.79
C ASN A 582 2.08 20.22 -28.51
N THR A 583 3.03 19.32 -28.27
CA THR A 583 3.02 17.97 -28.87
C THR A 583 1.79 17.17 -28.42
N LEU A 584 1.40 17.27 -27.15
CA LEU A 584 0.23 16.58 -26.61
C LEU A 584 -1.07 17.20 -27.14
N GLU A 585 -1.15 18.52 -27.27
CA GLU A 585 -2.32 19.26 -27.78
C GLU A 585 -2.52 19.01 -29.28
N ASP A 586 -1.44 19.07 -30.08
CA ASP A 586 -1.44 18.78 -31.52
C ASP A 586 -1.94 17.35 -31.84
N ASN A 587 -1.70 16.41 -30.93
CA ASN A 587 -2.13 15.01 -31.05
C ASN A 587 -3.45 14.72 -30.29
N GLN A 588 -4.19 15.76 -29.86
CA GLN A 588 -5.48 15.66 -29.17
C GLN A 588 -5.44 14.83 -27.87
N ILE A 589 -4.29 14.83 -27.19
CA ILE A 589 -4.11 14.15 -25.90
C ILE A 589 -4.58 15.03 -24.75
N ILE A 590 -4.39 16.35 -24.89
CA ILE A 590 -4.84 17.38 -23.95
C ILE A 590 -5.58 18.50 -24.70
N GLU A 591 -6.45 19.24 -23.99
CA GLU A 591 -7.19 20.40 -24.49
C GLU A 591 -7.19 21.51 -23.45
N PHE A 592 -6.98 22.75 -23.88
CA PHE A 592 -7.01 23.90 -22.97
C PHE A 592 -8.46 24.27 -22.57
N ASP A 593 -8.77 24.27 -21.28
CA ASP A 593 -10.05 24.71 -20.73
C ASP A 593 -9.96 26.19 -20.32
N GLU A 594 -10.57 27.07 -21.15
CA GLU A 594 -10.58 28.52 -20.94
C GLU A 594 -11.28 28.95 -19.63
N SER A 595 -12.13 28.12 -19.03
CA SER A 595 -12.90 28.50 -17.84
C SER A 595 -12.08 28.43 -16.54
N ILE A 596 -11.02 27.64 -16.54
CA ILE A 596 -10.16 27.37 -15.38
C ILE A 596 -8.66 27.57 -15.68
N GLU A 597 -8.33 28.00 -16.91
CA GLU A 597 -6.96 28.28 -17.39
C GLU A 597 -6.00 27.09 -17.21
N LYS A 598 -6.46 25.86 -17.51
CA LYS A 598 -5.67 24.61 -17.38
C LYS A 598 -5.85 23.69 -18.56
N TYR A 599 -4.87 22.83 -18.81
CA TYR A 599 -4.94 21.78 -19.84
C TYR A 599 -5.65 20.55 -19.29
N LYS A 600 -6.80 20.19 -19.84
CA LYS A 600 -7.54 18.97 -19.54
C LYS A 600 -6.95 17.79 -20.31
N ILE A 601 -6.77 16.66 -19.65
CA ILE A 601 -6.30 15.42 -20.26
C ILE A 601 -7.50 14.71 -20.90
N ILE A 602 -7.47 14.51 -22.22
CA ILE A 602 -8.53 13.87 -22.99
C ILE A 602 -8.25 12.38 -23.20
N SER A 603 -6.98 12.02 -23.40
CA SER A 603 -6.57 10.63 -23.62
C SER A 603 -5.24 10.31 -22.90
N SER A 604 -4.89 9.03 -22.87
CA SER A 604 -3.77 8.51 -22.07
C SER A 604 -2.43 9.08 -22.53
N ILE A 605 -1.86 10.00 -21.74
CA ILE A 605 -0.50 10.52 -21.95
C ILE A 605 0.52 9.38 -21.86
N TYR A 606 0.29 8.36 -21.01
CA TYR A 606 1.18 7.20 -20.92
C TYR A 606 1.28 6.44 -22.24
N ASP A 607 0.15 6.08 -22.84
CA ASP A 607 0.13 5.29 -24.08
C ASP A 607 0.65 6.12 -25.26
N PHE A 608 0.41 7.42 -25.24
CA PHE A 608 0.99 8.34 -26.22
C PHE A 608 2.52 8.33 -26.13
N ILE A 609 3.10 8.47 -24.93
CA ILE A 609 4.56 8.47 -24.73
C ILE A 609 5.17 7.10 -25.07
N GLU A 610 4.51 5.99 -24.70
CA GLU A 610 4.93 4.62 -25.04
C GLU A 610 5.06 4.43 -26.55
N ASN A 611 4.04 4.85 -27.29
CA ASN A 611 3.92 4.57 -28.72
C ASN A 611 4.57 5.64 -29.62
N ASN A 612 4.91 6.81 -29.09
CA ASN A 612 5.42 7.95 -29.87
C ASN A 612 6.71 8.55 -29.26
N ALA A 613 7.60 7.71 -28.70
CA ALA A 613 8.86 8.17 -28.13
C ALA A 613 9.74 8.97 -29.12
N ASP A 614 9.58 8.72 -30.42
CA ASP A 614 10.25 9.45 -31.50
C ASP A 614 9.79 10.91 -31.62
N LYS A 615 8.50 11.20 -31.44
CA LYS A 615 7.94 12.56 -31.43
C LYS A 615 8.39 13.38 -30.21
N LEU A 616 8.88 12.71 -29.17
CA LEU A 616 9.34 13.29 -27.91
C LEU A 616 10.87 13.31 -27.77
N SER A 617 11.59 13.16 -28.89
CA SER A 617 13.06 13.14 -28.97
C SER A 617 13.79 14.39 -28.42
N PHE A 618 13.05 15.46 -28.09
CA PHE A 618 13.59 16.63 -27.40
C PHE A 618 13.83 16.38 -25.89
N LEU A 619 13.29 15.29 -25.34
CA LEU A 619 13.55 14.81 -23.98
C LEU A 619 14.56 13.65 -24.04
N SER A 620 15.44 13.55 -23.04
CA SER A 620 16.31 12.37 -22.91
C SER A 620 15.48 11.13 -22.56
N ASN A 621 15.97 9.94 -22.91
CA ASN A 621 15.26 8.68 -22.61
C ASN A 621 14.94 8.51 -21.12
N ASP A 622 15.87 8.91 -20.23
CA ASP A 622 15.64 8.87 -18.78
C ASP A 622 14.48 9.78 -18.36
N ARG A 623 14.44 11.02 -18.89
CA ARG A 623 13.37 11.99 -18.61
C ARG A 623 12.03 11.54 -19.19
N LEU A 624 12.04 10.96 -20.38
CA LEU A 624 10.85 10.47 -21.05
C LEU A 624 10.24 9.31 -20.25
N GLN A 625 11.06 8.43 -19.66
CA GLN A 625 10.60 7.38 -18.75
C GLN A 625 10.09 7.94 -17.42
N GLU A 626 10.77 8.95 -16.84
CA GLU A 626 10.29 9.63 -15.62
C GLU A 626 8.92 10.25 -15.86
N ILE A 627 8.75 11.03 -16.93
CA ILE A 627 7.47 11.66 -17.30
C ILE A 627 6.42 10.59 -17.58
N LYS A 628 6.77 9.56 -18.35
CA LYS A 628 5.87 8.44 -18.65
C LYS A 628 5.36 7.79 -17.37
N GLN A 629 6.22 7.54 -16.38
CA GLN A 629 5.79 6.97 -15.11
C GLN A 629 4.82 7.88 -14.35
N LEU A 630 4.92 9.21 -14.50
CA LEU A 630 3.97 10.13 -13.88
C LEU A 630 2.54 9.95 -14.41
N PHE A 631 2.40 9.60 -15.69
CA PHE A 631 1.10 9.49 -16.37
C PHE A 631 0.58 8.07 -16.51
N LYS A 632 1.30 7.08 -15.97
CA LYS A 632 0.87 5.68 -16.01
C LYS A 632 -0.57 5.58 -15.54
N SER A 633 -1.45 5.14 -16.45
CA SER A 633 -2.87 4.93 -16.18
C SER A 633 -3.02 4.17 -14.87
N ARG A 634 -3.34 4.91 -13.81
CA ARG A 634 -3.55 4.35 -12.49
C ARG A 634 -4.93 3.71 -12.56
N LYS A 635 -4.92 2.40 -12.87
CA LYS A 635 -6.05 1.47 -12.87
C LYS A 635 -7.02 1.85 -11.75
N SER A 636 -8.32 1.66 -11.97
CA SER A 636 -9.28 1.66 -10.86
C SER A 636 -8.72 0.73 -9.77
N LEU A 637 -8.34 1.33 -8.63
CA LEU A 637 -7.76 0.59 -7.51
C LEU A 637 -8.83 -0.21 -6.76
N ILE A 638 -10.07 -0.01 -7.19
CA ILE A 638 -11.28 -0.63 -6.71
C ILE A 638 -11.86 -1.49 -7.83
N GLU A 639 -12.16 -2.72 -7.51
CA GLU A 639 -12.84 -3.68 -8.36
C GLU A 639 -14.36 -3.55 -8.18
N ASP A 640 -15.08 -3.39 -9.29
CA ASP A 640 -16.55 -3.35 -9.32
C ASP A 640 -17.10 -4.76 -9.57
N LYS A 641 -17.57 -5.44 -8.51
CA LYS A 641 -18.15 -6.78 -8.58
C LYS A 641 -19.58 -6.80 -9.13
N ASN A 642 -20.16 -5.65 -9.49
CA ASN A 642 -21.42 -5.62 -10.24
C ASN A 642 -21.19 -5.78 -11.75
N LYS A 643 -19.97 -5.55 -12.24
CA LYS A 643 -19.62 -5.74 -13.65
C LYS A 643 -19.24 -7.19 -13.90
N THR A 644 -19.90 -7.81 -14.88
CA THR A 644 -19.48 -9.12 -15.37
C THR A 644 -18.13 -8.99 -16.05
N ILE A 645 -17.11 -9.61 -15.47
CA ILE A 645 -15.80 -9.72 -16.11
C ILE A 645 -15.93 -10.76 -17.23
N GLU A 646 -15.54 -10.40 -18.45
CA GLU A 646 -15.50 -11.34 -19.56
C GLU A 646 -14.55 -12.50 -19.25
N LYS A 647 -15.01 -13.71 -19.57
CA LYS A 647 -14.19 -14.92 -19.45
C LYS A 647 -13.80 -15.40 -20.84
N LEU A 648 -12.56 -15.86 -20.95
CA LEU A 648 -12.00 -16.50 -22.13
C LEU A 648 -12.26 -17.99 -22.03
N LYS A 649 -12.57 -18.62 -23.17
CA LYS A 649 -12.63 -20.08 -23.22
C LYS A 649 -11.25 -20.65 -23.45
N ILE A 650 -10.89 -21.64 -22.64
CA ILE A 650 -9.65 -22.39 -22.82
C ILE A 650 -9.92 -23.51 -23.83
N ARG A 651 -9.18 -23.52 -24.93
CA ARG A 651 -9.24 -24.56 -25.96
C ARG A 651 -8.67 -25.86 -25.38
N GLN A 652 -9.54 -26.81 -25.04
CA GLN A 652 -9.15 -28.01 -24.27
C GLN A 652 -8.09 -28.89 -24.96
N GLU A 653 -8.13 -28.99 -26.29
CA GLU A 653 -7.10 -29.73 -27.05
C GLU A 653 -5.73 -29.05 -26.97
N GLN A 654 -5.70 -27.71 -27.02
CA GLN A 654 -4.47 -26.95 -26.84
C GLN A 654 -4.00 -26.99 -25.39
N ALA A 655 -4.91 -26.98 -24.42
CA ALA A 655 -4.58 -27.11 -23.02
C ALA A 655 -3.89 -28.44 -22.70
N LYS A 656 -4.37 -29.56 -23.27
CA LYS A 656 -3.70 -30.87 -23.15
C LYS A 656 -2.26 -30.83 -23.65
N LYS A 657 -2.02 -30.22 -24.81
CA LYS A 657 -0.68 -30.04 -25.40
C LYS A 657 0.19 -29.07 -24.58
N PHE A 658 -0.42 -28.02 -24.04
CA PHE A 658 0.26 -27.00 -23.23
C PHE A 658 0.64 -27.53 -21.83
N LYS A 659 -0.02 -28.58 -21.34
CA LYS A 659 0.22 -29.16 -20.00
C LYS A 659 1.68 -29.48 -19.75
N GLU A 660 2.30 -30.18 -20.69
CA GLU A 660 3.69 -30.63 -20.55
C GLU A 660 4.68 -29.45 -20.58
N LEU A 661 4.47 -28.51 -21.50
CA LEU A 661 5.19 -27.23 -21.55
C LEU A 661 5.09 -26.48 -20.22
N TRP A 662 3.87 -26.38 -19.67
CA TRP A 662 3.58 -25.65 -18.46
C TRP A 662 4.20 -26.28 -17.22
N GLU A 663 4.03 -27.59 -17.01
CA GLU A 663 4.62 -28.32 -15.89
C GLU A 663 6.16 -28.32 -15.96
N THR A 664 6.72 -28.23 -17.16
CA THR A 664 8.16 -28.11 -17.38
C THR A 664 8.70 -26.74 -16.99
N ILE A 665 8.08 -25.66 -17.49
CA ILE A 665 8.54 -24.28 -17.26
C ILE A 665 8.22 -23.78 -15.84
N ASN A 666 7.06 -24.16 -15.31
CA ASN A 666 6.53 -23.62 -14.07
C ASN A 666 7.07 -24.34 -12.81
N ARG A 667 8.38 -24.67 -12.77
CA ARG A 667 9.01 -25.36 -11.63
C ARG A 667 9.56 -24.40 -10.59
N LYS A 668 9.27 -24.66 -9.31
CA LYS A 668 9.81 -23.87 -8.21
C LYS A 668 11.34 -23.96 -8.19
N ALA A 669 12.00 -22.81 -8.18
CA ALA A 669 13.45 -22.72 -8.08
C ALA A 669 13.89 -21.87 -6.88
N GLU A 670 15.03 -22.21 -6.32
CA GLU A 670 15.75 -21.38 -5.35
C GLU A 670 17.02 -20.82 -6.00
N ILE A 671 17.31 -19.55 -5.70
CA ILE A 671 18.54 -18.91 -6.17
C ILE A 671 19.69 -19.48 -5.35
N VAL A 672 20.66 -20.09 -6.05
CA VAL A 672 21.89 -20.60 -5.44
C VAL A 672 23.05 -19.81 -5.99
N TYR A 673 23.92 -19.33 -5.10
CA TYR A 673 25.16 -18.69 -5.50
C TYR A 673 26.28 -19.73 -5.49
N LYS A 674 26.83 -20.04 -6.67
CA LYS A 674 27.96 -20.96 -6.84
C LYS A 674 29.23 -20.19 -7.21
N ASP A 675 30.37 -20.75 -6.83
CA ASP A 675 31.69 -20.25 -7.22
C ASP A 675 31.97 -18.79 -6.86
N ILE A 676 31.46 -18.30 -5.72
CA ILE A 676 31.81 -16.97 -5.21
C ILE A 676 33.31 -16.96 -4.85
N ASN A 677 34.11 -16.28 -5.66
CA ASN A 677 35.52 -16.05 -5.33
C ASN A 677 35.66 -14.89 -4.31
N GLU A 678 35.64 -15.24 -3.02
CA GLU A 678 35.79 -14.29 -1.91
C GLU A 678 37.04 -13.40 -2.06
N LEU A 679 38.15 -13.96 -2.56
CA LEU A 679 39.42 -13.24 -2.68
C LEU A 679 39.37 -12.18 -3.78
N ASP A 680 38.71 -12.45 -4.90
CA ASP A 680 38.58 -11.48 -6.00
C ASP A 680 37.72 -10.28 -5.57
N ILE A 681 36.65 -10.53 -4.82
CA ILE A 681 35.81 -9.47 -4.26
C ILE A 681 36.63 -8.61 -3.30
N ILE A 682 37.38 -9.24 -2.39
CA ILE A 682 38.25 -8.52 -1.45
C ILE A 682 39.30 -7.68 -2.17
N ASN A 683 39.96 -8.24 -3.20
CA ASN A 683 40.98 -7.54 -3.97
C ASN A 683 40.40 -6.32 -4.69
N LYS A 684 39.27 -6.47 -5.39
CA LYS A 684 38.61 -5.35 -6.07
C LYS A 684 38.25 -4.21 -5.13
N ILE A 685 37.71 -4.53 -3.95
CA ILE A 685 37.35 -3.51 -2.95
C ILE A 685 38.62 -2.83 -2.41
N ALA A 686 39.67 -3.60 -2.13
CA ALA A 686 40.94 -3.04 -1.65
C ALA A 686 41.58 -2.11 -2.68
N ASP A 687 41.65 -2.53 -3.95
CA ASP A 687 42.18 -1.72 -5.04
C ASP A 687 41.40 -0.41 -5.19
N ALA A 688 40.06 -0.47 -5.18
CA ALA A 688 39.21 0.71 -5.22
C ALA A 688 39.43 1.64 -4.01
N PHE A 689 39.56 1.07 -2.81
CA PHE A 689 39.80 1.84 -1.59
C PHE A 689 41.18 2.51 -1.56
N ASP A 690 42.19 1.84 -2.13
CA ASP A 690 43.54 2.38 -2.21
C ASP A 690 43.65 3.56 -3.19
N THR A 691 42.77 3.63 -4.19
CA THR A 691 42.68 4.81 -5.08
C THR A 691 41.93 6.00 -4.46
N GLU A 692 41.04 5.77 -3.49
CA GLU A 692 40.25 6.83 -2.87
C GLU A 692 41.05 7.60 -1.80
N ASN A 693 40.84 8.91 -1.73
CA ASN A 693 41.50 9.78 -0.75
C ASN A 693 40.55 10.15 0.39
N PHE A 694 40.92 9.70 1.60
CA PHE A 694 40.25 10.04 2.84
C PHE A 694 41.08 11.08 3.61
N SER A 695 40.79 12.35 3.36
CA SER A 695 41.42 13.47 4.06
C SER A 695 41.12 13.39 5.56
N GLN A 696 42.14 13.66 6.38
CA GLN A 696 42.01 13.68 7.83
C GLN A 696 41.05 14.78 8.28
N ILE A 697 40.15 14.45 9.21
CA ILE A 697 39.21 15.42 9.76
C ILE A 697 39.95 16.34 10.74
N ASP A 698 39.95 17.63 10.43
CA ASP A 698 40.47 18.69 11.30
C ASP A 698 39.29 19.52 11.86
N THR A 699 39.27 19.72 13.17
CA THR A 699 38.26 20.59 13.80
C THR A 699 38.80 22.02 13.91
N LYS A 700 37.99 22.99 13.47
CA LYS A 700 38.32 24.42 13.54
C LYS A 700 37.20 25.18 14.22
N ILE A 701 37.56 26.04 15.16
CA ILE A 701 36.67 27.08 15.68
C ILE A 701 36.90 28.33 14.84
N ILE A 702 35.85 28.80 14.18
CA ILE A 702 35.88 29.99 13.35
C ILE A 702 34.99 31.05 13.99
N THR A 703 35.60 32.03 14.63
CA THR A 703 34.87 33.17 15.21
C THR A 703 34.68 34.21 14.13
N LYS A 704 33.43 34.41 13.70
CA LYS A 704 33.05 35.39 12.69
C LYS A 704 32.41 36.61 13.35
N VAL A 705 32.87 37.80 12.99
CA VAL A 705 32.33 39.07 13.49
C VAL A 705 31.87 39.90 12.30
N TYR A 706 30.70 40.51 12.44
CA TYR A 706 30.17 41.42 11.43
C TYR A 706 30.94 42.75 11.49
N ASP A 707 31.61 43.11 10.38
CA ASP A 707 32.28 44.40 10.21
C ASP A 707 31.29 45.40 9.61
N PRO A 708 30.77 46.37 10.39
CA PRO A 708 29.75 47.31 9.93
C PRO A 708 30.28 48.29 8.88
N ILE A 709 31.60 48.46 8.78
CA ILE A 709 32.23 49.40 7.85
C ILE A 709 32.31 48.78 6.45
N LYS A 710 32.48 47.45 6.36
CA LYS A 710 32.59 46.72 5.10
C LYS A 710 31.32 45.96 4.71
N ASP A 711 30.27 46.09 5.52
CA ASP A 711 28.98 45.40 5.41
C ASP A 711 29.12 43.90 5.10
N LYS A 712 30.03 43.24 5.83
CA LYS A 712 30.27 41.81 5.64
C LYS A 712 30.76 41.14 6.91
N VAL A 713 30.39 39.87 7.02
CA VAL A 713 30.90 38.99 8.08
C VAL A 713 32.35 38.63 7.77
N VAL A 714 33.27 39.04 8.64
CA VAL A 714 34.70 38.73 8.53
C VAL A 714 35.11 37.75 9.61
N THR A 715 35.99 36.81 9.25
CA THR A 715 36.60 35.90 10.22
C THR A 715 37.58 36.69 11.07
N LYS A 716 37.35 36.72 12.38
CA LYS A 716 38.18 37.43 13.36
C LYS A 716 39.29 36.53 13.89
N GLU A 717 38.97 35.27 14.19
CA GLU A 717 39.92 34.27 14.68
C GLU A 717 39.59 32.90 14.11
N GLU A 718 40.62 32.16 13.71
CA GLU A 718 40.55 30.76 13.29
C GLU A 718 41.49 29.96 14.20
N GLN A 719 40.91 29.16 15.09
CA GLN A 719 41.68 28.28 15.97
C GLN A 719 41.48 26.83 15.51
N SER A 720 42.56 26.17 15.09
CA SER A 720 42.55 24.73 14.86
C SER A 720 42.65 24.00 16.20
N LEU A 721 41.68 23.13 16.48
CA LEU A 721 41.70 22.24 17.66
C LEU A 721 42.54 20.98 17.42
N GLY A 722 43.20 20.88 16.26
CA GLY A 722 44.01 19.74 15.87
C GLY A 722 43.22 18.63 15.17
N LYS A 723 43.94 17.54 14.90
CA LYS A 723 43.46 16.34 14.22
C LYS A 723 42.67 15.47 15.19
N ILE A 724 41.50 14.98 14.77
CA ILE A 724 40.72 14.04 15.58
C ILE A 724 41.35 12.65 15.51
N ASP A 725 41.70 12.06 16.66
CA ASP A 725 42.01 10.64 16.76
C ASP A 725 40.77 9.86 17.20
N PHE A 726 40.04 9.33 16.22
CA PHE A 726 38.81 8.56 16.42
C PHE A 726 39.01 7.27 17.23
N PHE A 727 40.24 6.75 17.30
CA PHE A 727 40.57 5.49 17.98
C PHE A 727 41.31 5.70 19.30
N ALA A 728 41.39 6.93 19.80
CA ALA A 728 41.98 7.22 21.10
C ALA A 728 41.21 6.58 22.28
N LYS A 729 39.89 6.35 22.11
CA LYS A 729 39.01 5.71 23.13
C LYS A 729 38.48 4.33 22.73
N ASN A 730 38.31 4.05 21.43
CA ASN A 730 37.74 2.80 20.92
C ASN A 730 38.80 1.96 20.20
N LYS A 731 38.81 0.64 20.41
CA LYS A 731 39.75 -0.25 19.72
C LYS A 731 39.30 -0.47 18.27
N LEU A 732 40.25 -0.48 17.33
CA LEU A 732 39.99 -0.80 15.92
C LEU A 732 39.25 -2.15 15.76
N SER A 733 39.54 -3.13 16.63
CA SER A 733 38.85 -4.42 16.64
C SER A 733 37.35 -4.31 16.95
N GLU A 734 36.97 -3.39 17.83
CA GLU A 734 35.57 -3.14 18.20
C GLU A 734 34.84 -2.44 17.05
N PHE A 735 35.51 -1.52 16.36
CA PHE A 735 35.00 -0.88 15.14
C PHE A 735 34.75 -1.88 14.00
N VAL A 736 35.68 -2.82 13.77
CA VAL A 736 35.52 -3.89 12.77
C VAL A 736 34.37 -4.84 13.15
N PHE A 737 34.25 -5.18 14.43
CA PHE A 737 33.16 -6.00 14.93
C PHE A 737 31.80 -5.32 14.78
N GLU A 738 31.69 -4.04 15.15
CA GLU A 738 30.48 -3.24 14.97
C GLU A 738 30.12 -3.10 13.49
N PHE A 739 31.09 -2.91 12.59
CA PHE A 739 30.84 -2.90 11.14
C PHE A 739 30.28 -4.25 10.65
N SER A 740 30.90 -5.37 11.05
CA SER A 740 30.42 -6.72 10.72
C SER A 740 28.99 -6.96 11.22
N LYS A 741 28.71 -6.58 12.46
CA LYS A 741 27.38 -6.73 13.09
C LYS A 741 26.33 -5.85 12.42
N LYS A 742 26.65 -4.58 12.14
CA LYS A 742 25.75 -3.59 11.52
C LYS A 742 25.40 -3.97 10.08
N GLU A 743 26.39 -4.38 9.29
CA GLU A 743 26.19 -4.77 7.89
C GLU A 743 25.84 -6.26 7.71
N LYS A 744 25.73 -7.02 8.81
CA LYS A 744 25.42 -8.46 8.83
C LYS A 744 26.35 -9.32 7.96
N LEU A 745 27.63 -8.93 7.91
CA LEU A 745 28.65 -9.64 7.15
C LEU A 745 29.41 -10.64 8.04
N PRO A 746 29.79 -11.83 7.54
CA PRO A 746 30.59 -12.77 8.31
C PRO A 746 31.90 -12.12 8.80
N LEU A 747 32.19 -12.24 10.10
CA LEU A 747 33.38 -11.62 10.69
C LEU A 747 34.68 -12.06 10.02
N GLY A 748 34.75 -13.32 9.56
CA GLY A 748 35.90 -13.83 8.79
C GLY A 748 36.14 -13.10 7.47
N PHE A 749 35.07 -12.72 6.76
CA PHE A 749 35.18 -11.93 5.52
C PHE A 749 35.64 -10.51 5.83
N VAL A 750 34.99 -9.86 6.80
CA VAL A 750 35.31 -8.47 7.17
C VAL A 750 36.74 -8.34 7.68
N THR A 751 37.21 -9.28 8.50
CA THR A 751 38.59 -9.27 9.00
C THR A 751 39.62 -9.43 7.89
N LYS A 752 39.40 -10.33 6.93
CA LYS A 752 40.27 -10.46 5.74
C LYS A 752 40.25 -9.18 4.90
N LEU A 753 39.07 -8.57 4.68
CA LEU A 753 38.95 -7.32 3.94
C LEU A 753 39.75 -6.21 4.62
N PHE A 754 39.48 -5.93 5.90
CA PHE A 754 40.15 -4.88 6.65
C PHE A 754 41.66 -5.13 6.81
N SER A 755 42.13 -6.38 6.73
CA SER A 755 43.56 -6.68 6.72
C SER A 755 44.29 -6.23 5.45
N LYS A 756 43.56 -6.04 4.33
CA LYS A 756 44.10 -5.55 3.06
C LYS A 756 43.93 -4.06 2.85
N LEU A 757 43.07 -3.39 3.64
CA LEU A 757 42.83 -1.96 3.53
C LEU A 757 43.91 -1.17 4.26
N ASP A 758 44.22 0.02 3.76
CA ASP A 758 45.07 0.97 4.49
C ASP A 758 44.35 1.50 5.74
N LEU A 759 44.75 0.99 6.91
CA LEU A 759 44.19 1.37 8.21
C LEU A 759 44.41 2.85 8.54
N GLN A 760 45.43 3.52 7.98
CA GLN A 760 45.65 4.95 8.22
C GLN A 760 44.58 5.79 7.55
N LYS A 761 44.16 5.43 6.34
CA LYS A 761 43.03 6.08 5.64
C LYS A 761 41.73 5.95 6.42
N ILE A 762 41.48 4.79 7.04
CA ILE A 762 40.31 4.58 7.92
C ILE A 762 40.39 5.49 9.14
N LYS A 763 41.57 5.65 9.76
CA LYS A 763 41.77 6.56 10.91
C LYS A 763 41.55 8.02 10.57
N ASN A 764 41.89 8.44 9.36
CA ASN A 764 41.72 9.83 8.91
C ASN A 764 40.24 10.24 8.85
N ASN A 765 39.38 9.37 8.34
CA ASN A 765 37.95 9.63 8.23
C ASN A 765 37.13 8.32 8.26
N PRO A 766 36.82 7.78 9.46
CA PRO A 766 36.19 6.47 9.60
C PRO A 766 34.80 6.40 8.96
N SER A 767 34.00 7.47 9.08
CA SER A 767 32.64 7.53 8.53
C SER A 767 32.64 7.48 7.01
N LYS A 768 33.50 8.28 6.34
CA LYS A 768 33.61 8.27 4.88
C LYS A 768 34.19 6.95 4.37
N ALA A 769 35.18 6.38 5.07
CA ALA A 769 35.75 5.08 4.74
C ALA A 769 34.72 3.96 4.82
N ILE A 770 33.92 3.89 5.89
CA ILE A 770 32.83 2.90 6.03
C ILE A 770 31.82 3.02 4.89
N ASN A 771 31.37 4.23 4.59
CA ASN A 771 30.38 4.44 3.53
C ASN A 771 30.93 4.02 2.17
N PHE A 772 32.19 4.32 1.88
CA PHE A 772 32.84 3.88 0.65
C PHE A 772 32.96 2.36 0.59
N ILE A 773 33.48 1.72 1.64
CA ILE A 773 33.60 0.25 1.73
C ILE A 773 32.23 -0.40 1.54
N LYS A 774 31.18 0.13 2.16
CA LYS A 774 29.80 -0.36 2.02
C LYS A 774 29.32 -0.30 0.57
N THR A 775 29.53 0.83 -0.11
CA THR A 775 29.18 0.99 -1.52
C THR A 775 29.95 0.00 -2.40
N GLN A 776 31.26 -0.13 -2.19
CA GLN A 776 32.11 -1.04 -2.96
C GLN A 776 31.80 -2.52 -2.73
N ILE A 777 31.46 -2.91 -1.50
CA ILE A 777 30.96 -4.26 -1.20
C ILE A 777 29.67 -4.51 -2.00
N LYS A 778 28.72 -3.56 -1.97
CA LYS A 778 27.45 -3.69 -2.68
C LYS A 778 27.64 -3.81 -4.20
N GLU A 779 28.49 -2.97 -4.78
CA GLU A 779 28.82 -2.99 -6.21
C GLU A 779 29.53 -4.29 -6.61
N SER A 780 30.56 -4.69 -5.86
CA SER A 780 31.32 -5.91 -6.14
C SER A 780 30.45 -7.16 -6.02
N ILE A 781 29.60 -7.24 -4.99
CA ILE A 781 28.61 -8.30 -4.86
C ILE A 781 27.63 -8.26 -6.04
N HIS A 782 27.10 -7.10 -6.43
CA HIS A 782 26.20 -6.98 -7.58
C HIS A 782 26.82 -7.51 -8.88
N THR A 783 28.07 -7.15 -9.17
CA THR A 783 28.78 -7.63 -10.37
C THR A 783 29.03 -9.13 -10.31
N SER A 784 29.40 -9.66 -9.15
CA SER A 784 29.65 -11.10 -8.96
C SER A 784 28.37 -11.93 -8.95
N ILE A 785 27.24 -11.41 -8.44
CA ILE A 785 25.95 -12.11 -8.37
C ILE A 785 25.55 -12.64 -9.75
N LEU A 786 25.61 -11.83 -10.82
CA LEU A 786 25.17 -12.30 -12.15
C LEU A 786 26.04 -13.44 -12.70
N GLN A 787 27.31 -13.50 -12.30
CA GLN A 787 28.24 -14.56 -12.69
C GLN A 787 28.07 -15.83 -11.85
N CYS A 788 27.70 -15.67 -10.58
CA CYS A 788 27.60 -16.74 -9.59
C CYS A 788 26.18 -17.29 -9.41
N VAL A 789 25.15 -16.60 -9.95
CA VAL A 789 23.75 -17.03 -9.83
C VAL A 789 23.52 -18.27 -10.68
N ASP A 790 23.03 -19.29 -10.00
CA ASP A 790 22.48 -20.51 -10.54
C ASP A 790 21.11 -20.78 -9.88
N TYR A 791 20.39 -21.77 -10.39
CA TYR A 791 19.07 -22.12 -9.89
C TYR A 791 19.00 -23.60 -9.57
N ASP A 792 18.53 -23.91 -8.36
CA ASP A 792 18.20 -25.27 -7.98
C ASP A 792 16.68 -25.45 -8.05
N PHE A 793 16.22 -26.36 -8.91
CA PHE A 793 14.81 -26.59 -9.15
C PHE A 793 14.32 -27.79 -8.33
N SER A 794 13.18 -27.61 -7.67
CA SER A 794 12.55 -28.70 -6.95
C SER A 794 12.00 -29.75 -7.92
N GLN A 795 12.16 -31.03 -7.59
CA GLN A 795 11.65 -32.12 -8.41
C GLN A 795 10.12 -32.30 -8.32
N THR A 796 9.47 -31.74 -7.30
CA THR A 796 8.06 -32.03 -6.97
C THR A 796 7.16 -30.80 -6.82
N ASN A 797 7.71 -29.57 -6.75
CA ASN A 797 6.90 -28.38 -6.50
C ASN A 797 6.82 -27.47 -7.74
N ILE A 798 5.60 -27.21 -8.18
CA ILE A 798 5.25 -26.26 -9.24
C ILE A 798 5.08 -24.87 -8.60
N PHE A 799 5.48 -23.80 -9.29
CA PHE A 799 5.23 -22.42 -8.87
C PHE A 799 3.71 -22.17 -8.89
N SER A 800 3.11 -22.01 -7.71
CA SER A 800 1.68 -21.71 -7.49
C SER A 800 0.68 -22.78 -7.96
N LYS A 801 -0.51 -22.76 -7.36
CA LYS A 801 -1.69 -23.50 -7.84
C LYS A 801 -1.88 -23.12 -9.31
N ASN A 802 -1.84 -24.11 -10.20
CA ASN A 802 -1.87 -23.88 -11.64
C ASN A 802 -3.17 -23.13 -11.98
N ILE A 803 -3.09 -21.84 -12.37
CA ILE A 803 -4.31 -21.05 -12.60
C ILE A 803 -5.15 -21.57 -13.77
N LEU A 804 -4.60 -22.47 -14.58
CA LEU A 804 -5.26 -23.12 -15.70
C LEU A 804 -5.86 -24.48 -15.30
N GLN A 805 -5.63 -24.99 -14.08
CA GLN A 805 -6.12 -26.29 -13.62
C GLN A 805 -6.87 -26.20 -12.28
N ASN A 806 -7.83 -27.10 -12.11
CA ASN A 806 -8.52 -27.36 -10.85
C ASN A 806 -7.61 -28.14 -9.89
N ASP A 807 -8.05 -28.27 -8.63
CA ASP A 807 -7.35 -29.05 -7.59
C ASP A 807 -7.14 -30.53 -7.96
N ASP A 808 -7.97 -31.08 -8.84
CA ASP A 808 -7.86 -32.44 -9.35
C ASP A 808 -6.90 -32.59 -10.55
N GLY A 809 -6.27 -31.49 -10.99
CA GLY A 809 -5.34 -31.43 -12.13
C GLY A 809 -6.01 -31.36 -13.51
N SER A 810 -7.35 -31.25 -13.58
CA SER A 810 -8.10 -31.01 -14.82
C SER A 810 -8.01 -29.55 -15.24
N PHE A 811 -7.98 -29.25 -16.55
CA PHE A 811 -7.99 -27.86 -17.00
C PHE A 811 -9.33 -27.19 -16.74
N ILE A 812 -9.29 -25.93 -16.33
CA ILE A 812 -10.51 -25.11 -16.25
C ILE A 812 -11.02 -24.84 -17.67
N LYS A 813 -12.34 -24.65 -17.78
CA LYS A 813 -12.98 -24.38 -19.08
C LYS A 813 -12.88 -22.91 -19.48
N GLU A 814 -12.91 -22.03 -18.49
CA GLU A 814 -12.97 -20.60 -18.67
C GLU A 814 -12.10 -19.89 -17.65
N ILE A 815 -11.47 -18.78 -18.05
CA ILE A 815 -10.62 -17.96 -17.19
C ILE A 815 -10.92 -16.47 -17.42
N GLU A 816 -10.93 -15.69 -16.34
CA GLU A 816 -11.06 -14.23 -16.42
C GLU A 816 -9.86 -13.63 -17.15
N TYR A 817 -10.10 -12.80 -18.18
CA TYR A 817 -9.01 -12.24 -18.98
C TYR A 817 -8.03 -11.41 -18.15
N THR A 818 -8.52 -10.77 -17.09
CA THR A 818 -7.75 -9.92 -16.17
C THR A 818 -6.65 -10.67 -15.40
N LYS A 819 -6.73 -12.01 -15.32
CA LYS A 819 -5.69 -12.86 -14.71
C LYS A 819 -4.51 -13.12 -15.66
N LEU A 820 -4.68 -12.85 -16.96
CA LEU A 820 -3.72 -13.11 -18.02
C LEU A 820 -3.16 -11.82 -18.62
N GLY A 821 -3.96 -10.75 -18.72
CA GLY A 821 -3.53 -9.46 -19.24
C GLY A 821 -4.58 -8.36 -19.07
N ARG A 822 -4.30 -7.19 -19.63
CA ARG A 822 -5.11 -5.96 -19.43
C ARG A 822 -6.26 -5.81 -20.40
N ASN A 823 -6.10 -6.28 -21.63
CA ASN A 823 -7.07 -6.08 -22.70
C ASN A 823 -7.43 -7.42 -23.34
N ILE A 824 -8.66 -7.47 -23.83
CA ILE A 824 -9.17 -8.56 -24.67
C ILE A 824 -9.39 -8.03 -26.09
N GLY A 825 -9.01 -8.82 -27.09
CA GLY A 825 -9.13 -8.50 -28.49
C GLY A 825 -10.14 -9.39 -29.21
N ASP A 826 -9.96 -9.48 -30.52
CA ASP A 826 -10.75 -10.33 -31.41
C ASP A 826 -10.41 -11.81 -31.20
N GLU A 827 -11.02 -12.69 -32.01
CA GLU A 827 -10.70 -14.11 -32.02
C GLU A 827 -9.21 -14.35 -32.32
N ALA A 828 -8.60 -15.25 -31.55
CA ALA A 828 -7.22 -15.66 -31.75
C ALA A 828 -7.11 -16.82 -32.75
N SER A 829 -5.91 -17.07 -33.25
CA SER A 829 -5.60 -18.26 -34.07
C SER A 829 -5.89 -19.56 -33.32
N ASP A 830 -6.09 -20.65 -34.06
CA ASP A 830 -6.50 -21.94 -33.49
C ASP A 830 -5.41 -22.59 -32.61
N GLU A 831 -4.16 -22.23 -32.84
CA GLU A 831 -2.97 -22.65 -32.10
C GLU A 831 -2.80 -21.86 -30.78
N PHE A 832 -3.52 -20.74 -30.62
CA PHE A 832 -3.52 -20.01 -29.36
C PHE A 832 -4.33 -20.75 -28.31
N LEU A 833 -3.84 -20.81 -27.07
CA LEU A 833 -4.49 -21.55 -25.98
C LEU A 833 -5.92 -21.05 -25.67
N PHE A 834 -6.17 -19.76 -25.90
CA PHE A 834 -7.44 -19.09 -25.62
C PHE A 834 -8.21 -18.83 -26.91
N ASP A 835 -9.54 -18.66 -26.82
CA ASP A 835 -10.39 -18.33 -27.96
C ASP A 835 -10.20 -16.90 -28.46
N ARG A 836 -9.81 -15.97 -27.59
CA ARG A 836 -9.59 -14.55 -27.92
C ARG A 836 -8.20 -14.08 -27.52
N VAL A 837 -7.74 -13.03 -28.20
CA VAL A 837 -6.43 -12.40 -27.96
C VAL A 837 -6.44 -11.68 -26.62
N VAL A 838 -5.43 -11.92 -25.77
CA VAL A 838 -5.22 -11.20 -24.51
C VAL A 838 -3.85 -10.54 -24.54
N TYR A 839 -3.79 -9.25 -24.22
CA TYR A 839 -2.57 -8.46 -24.38
C TYR A 839 -2.47 -7.33 -23.36
N ASP A 840 -1.24 -6.96 -23.01
CA ASP A 840 -0.94 -5.79 -22.17
C ASP A 840 -0.47 -4.59 -23.00
N SER A 841 0.04 -4.85 -24.22
CA SER A 841 0.53 -3.84 -25.15
C SER A 841 0.12 -4.15 -26.60
N ASP A 842 0.09 -3.12 -27.45
CA ASP A 842 -0.23 -3.30 -28.88
C ASP A 842 0.77 -4.22 -29.59
N ILE A 843 2.03 -4.25 -29.13
CA ILE A 843 3.06 -5.13 -29.69
C ILE A 843 2.73 -6.60 -29.40
N GLU A 844 2.30 -6.91 -28.18
CA GLU A 844 1.82 -8.26 -27.84
C GLU A 844 0.60 -8.65 -28.67
N LYS A 845 -0.35 -7.73 -28.84
CA LYS A 845 -1.52 -7.96 -29.70
C LYS A 845 -1.11 -8.34 -31.11
N GLN A 846 -0.17 -7.58 -31.69
CA GLN A 846 0.33 -7.83 -33.04
C GLN A 846 1.16 -9.12 -33.12
N ALA A 847 1.90 -9.49 -32.08
CA ALA A 847 2.60 -10.77 -32.01
C ALA A 847 1.60 -11.94 -32.08
N ILE A 848 0.55 -11.92 -31.26
CA ILE A 848 -0.46 -12.99 -31.23
C ILE A 848 -1.20 -13.11 -32.58
N LEU A 849 -1.53 -11.99 -33.21
CA LEU A 849 -2.30 -11.97 -34.46
C LEU A 849 -1.46 -12.32 -35.71
N ASN A 850 -0.17 -11.96 -35.73
CA ASN A 850 0.66 -12.08 -36.93
C ASN A 850 1.65 -13.25 -36.87
N ASP A 851 1.83 -13.89 -35.71
CA ASP A 851 2.76 -15.02 -35.61
C ASP A 851 2.25 -16.20 -36.46
N PRO A 852 3.08 -16.74 -37.37
CA PRO A 852 2.65 -17.77 -38.30
C PRO A 852 2.50 -19.13 -37.61
N THR A 853 1.59 -19.97 -38.12
CA THR A 853 1.31 -21.31 -37.57
C THR A 853 2.38 -22.35 -37.91
N SER A 854 3.18 -22.09 -38.96
CA SER A 854 4.30 -22.91 -39.41
C SER A 854 5.49 -22.04 -39.78
N ILE A 855 6.70 -22.44 -39.36
CA ILE A 855 7.95 -21.72 -39.60
C ILE A 855 9.01 -22.71 -40.05
N ASP A 856 9.59 -22.52 -41.23
CA ASP A 856 10.70 -23.34 -41.77
C ASP A 856 10.46 -24.86 -41.69
N GLY A 857 9.21 -25.30 -41.87
CA GLY A 857 8.80 -26.71 -41.81
C GLY A 857 8.49 -27.24 -40.40
N GLN A 858 8.64 -26.43 -39.35
CA GLN A 858 8.27 -26.73 -37.97
C GLN A 858 6.87 -26.17 -37.69
N GLN A 859 6.02 -26.93 -36.99
CA GLN A 859 4.66 -26.49 -36.65
C GLN A 859 4.57 -26.00 -35.21
N ILE A 860 3.94 -24.84 -35.01
CA ILE A 860 3.57 -24.37 -33.68
C ILE A 860 2.40 -25.22 -33.20
N THR A 861 2.62 -26.05 -32.20
CA THR A 861 1.60 -26.96 -31.67
C THR A 861 0.63 -26.24 -30.76
N VAL A 862 1.14 -25.36 -29.91
CA VAL A 862 0.37 -24.44 -29.08
C VAL A 862 1.25 -23.27 -28.66
N PHE A 863 0.66 -22.08 -28.54
CA PHE A 863 1.30 -20.95 -27.88
C PHE A 863 0.31 -20.19 -26.99
N ALA A 864 0.85 -19.50 -25.98
CA ALA A 864 0.04 -18.78 -25.01
C ALA A 864 0.79 -17.57 -24.46
N LYS A 865 0.04 -16.52 -24.13
CA LYS A 865 0.50 -15.52 -23.16
C LYS A 865 0.57 -16.20 -21.80
N LEU A 866 1.72 -16.12 -21.15
CA LEU A 866 1.95 -16.83 -19.90
C LEU A 866 1.19 -16.17 -18.76
N PRO A 867 0.54 -16.95 -17.88
CA PRO A 867 0.26 -16.50 -16.53
C PRO A 867 1.54 -15.98 -15.86
N SER A 868 1.43 -15.17 -14.80
CA SER A 868 2.60 -14.72 -14.02
C SER A 868 3.38 -15.89 -13.41
N ILE A 869 4.35 -16.43 -14.17
CA ILE A 869 5.37 -17.37 -13.72
C ILE A 869 6.44 -16.53 -13.04
N SER A 870 6.32 -16.37 -11.73
CA SER A 870 7.25 -15.58 -10.95
C SER A 870 8.63 -16.24 -10.91
N ILE A 871 9.52 -15.86 -11.83
CA ILE A 871 10.92 -16.30 -11.84
C ILE A 871 11.65 -15.55 -10.74
N PRO A 872 12.22 -16.24 -9.73
CA PRO A 872 12.91 -15.59 -8.63
C PRO A 872 14.18 -14.92 -9.18
N THR A 873 14.36 -13.64 -8.91
CA THR A 873 15.64 -12.97 -9.18
C THR A 873 16.14 -12.29 -7.91
N PRO A 874 17.45 -11.96 -7.80
CA PRO A 874 17.99 -11.26 -6.64
C PRO A 874 17.35 -9.88 -6.35
N TYR A 875 16.60 -9.31 -7.30
CA TYR A 875 15.99 -7.98 -7.19
C TYR A 875 14.47 -8.01 -7.05
N LYS A 876 13.80 -8.47 -8.11
CA LYS A 876 12.35 -8.55 -8.24
C LYS A 876 12.02 -9.74 -9.12
N ALA A 877 10.96 -10.46 -8.81
CA ALA A 877 10.46 -11.50 -9.68
C ALA A 877 10.27 -11.01 -11.12
N TYR A 878 10.58 -11.91 -12.04
CA TYR A 878 10.48 -11.68 -13.46
C TYR A 878 9.37 -12.56 -14.03
N ASN A 879 8.47 -11.97 -14.84
CA ASN A 879 7.39 -12.69 -15.50
C ASN A 879 7.62 -12.59 -17.02
N PRO A 880 7.91 -13.69 -17.72
CA PRO A 880 8.01 -13.71 -19.17
C PRO A 880 6.64 -13.56 -19.86
N ASP A 881 6.61 -13.01 -21.07
CA ASP A 881 5.35 -12.72 -21.79
C ASP A 881 4.70 -13.94 -22.44
N PHE A 882 5.45 -14.73 -23.20
CA PHE A 882 4.90 -15.80 -24.04
C PHE A 882 5.67 -17.12 -23.91
N ALA A 883 4.97 -18.24 -24.11
CA ALA A 883 5.60 -19.52 -24.41
C ALA A 883 4.98 -20.17 -25.65
N TYR A 884 5.84 -20.84 -26.41
CA TYR A 884 5.53 -21.57 -27.61
C TYR A 884 6.02 -23.01 -27.45
N PHE A 885 5.16 -23.96 -27.83
CA PHE A 885 5.52 -25.36 -28.00
C PHE A 885 5.60 -25.66 -29.49
N ILE A 886 6.80 -26.00 -29.96
CA ILE A 886 7.09 -26.21 -31.38
C ILE A 886 7.47 -27.67 -31.60
N ASP A 887 6.72 -28.33 -32.48
CA ASP A 887 7.02 -29.68 -32.93
C ASP A 887 7.96 -29.62 -34.13
N ARG A 888 9.09 -30.33 -34.01
CA ARG A 888 10.15 -30.40 -35.00
C ARG A 888 10.17 -31.71 -35.79
N GLY A 889 9.16 -32.57 -35.60
CA GLY A 889 8.99 -33.82 -36.32
C GLY A 889 9.65 -35.04 -35.67
N GLU A 890 9.37 -36.23 -36.21
CA GLU A 890 9.84 -37.51 -35.69
C GLU A 890 11.39 -37.57 -35.71
N ASN A 891 12.01 -37.74 -34.53
CA ASN A 891 13.45 -37.79 -34.23
C ASN A 891 14.16 -36.47 -33.87
N GLN A 892 13.45 -35.35 -33.73
CA GLN A 892 14.01 -34.13 -33.14
C GLN A 892 13.43 -33.84 -31.75
N LYS A 893 14.23 -33.27 -30.86
CA LYS A 893 13.73 -32.83 -29.55
C LYS A 893 12.70 -31.71 -29.76
N GLN A 894 11.58 -31.82 -29.06
CA GLN A 894 10.58 -30.76 -29.02
C GLN A 894 11.19 -29.49 -28.43
N LEU A 895 10.76 -28.33 -28.93
CA LEU A 895 11.25 -27.03 -28.49
C LEU A 895 10.18 -26.31 -27.65
N PHE A 896 10.57 -25.97 -26.42
CA PHE A 896 9.88 -25.03 -25.54
C PHE A 896 10.57 -23.66 -25.64
N LEU A 897 9.93 -22.73 -26.35
CA LEU A 897 10.46 -21.39 -26.56
C LEU A 897 9.71 -20.38 -25.70
N VAL A 898 10.42 -19.73 -24.79
CA VAL A 898 9.91 -18.60 -23.99
C VAL A 898 10.38 -17.30 -24.63
N VAL A 899 9.44 -16.38 -24.88
CA VAL A 899 9.71 -15.12 -25.56
C VAL A 899 9.27 -13.95 -24.71
N GLU A 900 10.19 -13.01 -24.49
CA GLU A 900 9.94 -11.70 -23.94
C GLU A 900 9.77 -10.69 -25.07
N THR A 901 8.73 -9.85 -25.05
CA THR A 901 8.51 -8.80 -26.04
C THR A 901 8.87 -7.42 -25.52
N LYS A 902 9.53 -6.61 -26.35
CA LYS A 902 9.95 -5.24 -25.99
C LYS A 902 9.73 -4.24 -27.12
N GLY A 903 9.18 -3.07 -26.79
CA GLY A 903 8.92 -1.98 -27.72
C GLY A 903 10.10 -1.09 -28.11
N TYR A 904 11.32 -1.46 -27.74
CA TYR A 904 12.52 -0.71 -28.13
C TYR A 904 12.86 -0.91 -29.61
N LYS A 905 13.69 -0.05 -30.20
CA LYS A 905 14.17 -0.23 -31.59
C LYS A 905 15.29 -1.26 -31.66
N ASN A 906 16.25 -1.21 -30.73
CA ASN A 906 17.37 -2.15 -30.65
C ASN A 906 17.53 -2.70 -29.23
N ASN A 907 18.20 -3.86 -29.10
CA ASN A 907 18.58 -4.44 -27.80
C ASN A 907 19.48 -3.52 -26.96
N SER A 908 20.25 -2.61 -27.60
CA SER A 908 21.08 -1.61 -26.91
C SER A 908 20.28 -0.54 -26.18
N ASP A 909 19.02 -0.35 -26.59
CA ASP A 909 18.16 0.72 -26.08
C ASP A 909 17.38 0.26 -24.83
N ILE A 910 17.47 -1.02 -24.49
CA ILE A 910 16.91 -1.60 -23.26
C ILE A 910 17.69 -1.07 -22.06
N LEU A 911 16.98 -0.51 -21.08
CA LEU A 911 17.55 0.03 -19.85
C LEU A 911 18.38 -1.02 -19.10
N GLN A 912 19.49 -0.60 -18.49
CA GLN A 912 20.42 -1.51 -17.80
C GLN A 912 19.73 -2.35 -16.71
N ALA A 913 18.81 -1.75 -15.96
CA ALA A 913 18.04 -2.45 -14.93
C ALA A 913 17.13 -3.54 -15.51
N GLU A 914 16.53 -3.30 -16.68
CA GLU A 914 15.67 -4.24 -17.39
C GLU A 914 16.51 -5.35 -18.04
N LYS A 915 17.62 -4.98 -18.68
CA LYS A 915 18.60 -5.92 -19.24
C LYS A 915 19.12 -6.91 -18.19
N THR A 916 19.42 -6.41 -17.00
CA THR A 916 19.86 -7.24 -15.87
C THR A 916 18.80 -8.28 -15.48
N LYS A 917 17.50 -7.93 -15.50
CA LYS A 917 16.41 -8.88 -15.23
C LYS A 917 16.29 -9.94 -16.33
N ILE A 918 16.39 -9.53 -17.60
CA ILE A 918 16.39 -10.43 -18.75
C ILE A 918 17.57 -11.42 -18.67
N ASP A 919 18.73 -10.96 -18.21
CA ASP A 919 19.91 -11.82 -18.05
C ASP A 919 19.74 -12.84 -16.92
N TYR A 920 19.05 -12.50 -15.82
CA TYR A 920 18.66 -13.50 -14.80
C TYR A 920 17.65 -14.51 -15.33
N ALA A 921 16.70 -14.10 -16.16
CA ALA A 921 15.75 -15.00 -16.80
C ALA A 921 16.47 -15.99 -17.74
N LYS A 922 17.44 -15.51 -18.54
CA LYS A 922 18.32 -16.39 -19.33
C LYS A 922 19.00 -17.45 -18.46
N LYS A 923 19.61 -17.04 -17.34
CA LYS A 923 20.27 -17.96 -16.39
C LYS A 923 19.32 -18.98 -15.80
N PHE A 924 18.08 -18.59 -15.50
CA PHE A 924 17.04 -19.49 -15.03
C PHE A 924 16.72 -20.58 -16.08
N PHE A 925 16.43 -20.19 -17.32
CA PHE A 925 16.12 -21.16 -18.37
C PHE A 925 17.34 -22.00 -18.78
N GLU A 926 18.56 -21.47 -18.71
CA GLU A 926 19.81 -22.23 -18.85
C GLU A 926 19.94 -23.31 -17.75
N GLY A 927 19.63 -22.96 -16.50
CA GLY A 927 19.62 -23.91 -15.37
C GLY A 927 18.57 -25.00 -15.55
N LEU A 928 17.36 -24.62 -15.98
CA LEU A 928 16.26 -25.55 -16.23
C LEU A 928 16.59 -26.54 -17.36
N GLN A 929 17.20 -26.06 -18.46
CA GLN A 929 17.69 -26.88 -19.56
C GLN A 929 18.72 -27.93 -19.10
N LYS A 930 19.61 -27.60 -18.16
CA LYS A 930 20.60 -28.55 -17.63
C LYS A 930 19.94 -29.70 -16.85
N GLN A 931 18.84 -29.43 -16.16
CA GLN A 931 18.11 -30.46 -15.41
C GLN A 931 17.24 -31.35 -16.31
N LEU A 932 16.77 -30.83 -17.45
CA LEU A 932 15.91 -31.52 -18.39
C LEU A 932 16.62 -31.67 -19.75
N PRO A 933 17.60 -32.57 -19.87
CA PRO A 933 18.37 -32.74 -21.10
C PRO A 933 17.53 -33.29 -22.25
N ASP A 934 16.40 -33.95 -21.97
CA ASP A 934 15.58 -34.63 -22.98
C ASP A 934 14.68 -33.68 -23.79
N VAL A 935 14.48 -32.45 -23.31
CA VAL A 935 13.69 -31.42 -24.01
C VAL A 935 14.54 -30.18 -24.26
N GLU A 936 14.32 -29.48 -25.37
CA GLU A 936 15.02 -28.23 -25.65
C GLU A 936 14.23 -27.03 -25.12
N ILE A 937 14.80 -26.28 -24.18
CA ILE A 937 14.21 -25.10 -23.53
C ILE A 937 15.05 -23.87 -23.88
N ARG A 938 14.43 -22.84 -24.47
CA ARG A 938 15.12 -21.61 -24.89
C ARG A 938 14.37 -20.36 -24.44
N PHE A 939 15.12 -19.32 -24.10
CA PHE A 939 14.60 -18.00 -23.77
C PHE A 939 15.19 -16.94 -24.69
N LYS A 940 14.35 -16.09 -25.28
CA LYS A 940 14.77 -14.99 -26.16
C LYS A 940 13.97 -13.71 -25.92
N THR A 941 14.59 -12.60 -26.31
CA THR A 941 13.96 -11.28 -26.34
C THR A 941 13.65 -10.91 -27.78
N ARG A 942 12.38 -10.59 -28.05
CA ARG A 942 11.84 -10.05 -29.29
C ARG A 942 11.76 -8.54 -29.17
N VAL A 943 12.42 -7.82 -30.07
CA VAL A 943 12.44 -6.35 -30.06
C VAL A 943 11.63 -5.82 -31.24
N ASN A 944 10.74 -4.86 -30.98
CA ASN A 944 9.90 -4.21 -31.99
C ASN A 944 9.04 -5.23 -32.78
N LYS A 945 8.88 -5.02 -34.09
CA LYS A 945 8.17 -5.88 -35.04
C LYS A 945 9.01 -7.05 -35.57
N GLN A 946 10.04 -7.51 -34.85
CA GLN A 946 10.80 -8.68 -35.27
C GLN A 946 9.84 -9.87 -35.41
N GLU A 947 9.86 -10.58 -36.54
CA GLU A 947 9.03 -11.77 -36.73
C GLU A 947 9.55 -12.97 -35.93
N LEU A 948 8.65 -13.86 -35.50
CA LEU A 948 9.01 -15.10 -34.80
C LEU A 948 9.91 -16.01 -35.67
N SER A 949 9.73 -15.99 -36.99
CA SER A 949 10.58 -16.65 -37.99
C SER A 949 12.04 -16.25 -37.87
N ASN A 950 12.33 -14.95 -37.74
CA ASN A 950 13.68 -14.43 -37.60
C ASN A 950 14.34 -14.89 -36.29
N ILE A 951 13.56 -14.95 -35.19
CA ILE A 951 14.03 -15.47 -33.90
C ILE A 951 14.38 -16.96 -34.03
N LEU A 952 13.61 -17.71 -34.81
CA LEU A 952 13.84 -19.13 -35.02
C LEU A 952 15.04 -19.42 -35.94
N GLN A 953 15.25 -18.62 -36.98
CA GLN A 953 16.39 -18.74 -37.90
C GLN A 953 17.74 -18.46 -37.23
N GLU A 954 17.76 -17.61 -36.19
CA GLU A 954 18.95 -17.45 -35.34
C GLU A 954 19.38 -18.75 -34.65
N TYR A 955 18.52 -19.77 -34.55
CA TYR A 955 18.87 -21.08 -33.96
C TYR A 955 19.39 -22.10 -34.98
N GLN A 956 19.17 -21.90 -36.28
CA GLN A 956 19.62 -22.84 -37.31
C GLN A 956 21.08 -22.56 -37.75
N LYS A 957 21.66 -21.43 -37.33
CA LYS A 957 23.08 -21.10 -37.48
C LYS A 957 23.83 -21.37 -36.18
#